data_AF-A0AAW4MU64-F1
#
_entry.id   AF-A0AAW4MU64-F1
#
_cell.length_a   1.000
_cell.length_b   1.000
_cell.length_c   1.000
_cell.angle_alpha   90.00
_cell.angle_beta   90.00
_cell.angle_gamma   90.00
#
_symmetry.space_group_name_H-M   'P 1'
#
loop_
_entity.id
_entity.type
_entity.pdbx_description
1 polymer ?
#
loop_
_entity_poly.entity_id
_entity_poly.type
_entity_poly.pdbx_seq_one_letter_code
_entity_poly.pdbx_strand_id
1 'polypeptide(L)'
;MEINSIRNVFPKNNSEWLNWISQGKALYLDKEKIQALIDQQRTILADVDYLDLDSVAKIVENFDNPVKNDENLSEDDELFRDGDAAEYEKAHARNIYDQRVKRGMFQMQEAMQDSMLSLKEAMNAVLKAEGKSKVHIEDVAGFENPYLGENRLSSVNQAECKAFAQTLFKPLLNEVSRLAEDAEERAMLTDYMMAKHGLERNVVMARKDAEKKANEEFGKELVKAQRAVAKDPLDQDAIDRLEDVKQKKHDREEELYFENRGRDYAGLTALTGKEDIAEAELKASFMVSTYETLNATDKLWKQVNAVTGATLQKAYESGLMSKETFDDINSMYEYYIPLRGFDEKTGEDTYAYLSDKNSAFNAPLKTAKGRKSKADDPFANMESMAESAIMQGNRNTLVKQKFLNFALNHPSDLVSVSNVWLEHDDVTDEWKPVFADNLSENDSPAEIEQKVKNFNDRMQELCKNEPDKYRSQKEHPDIPYRVVESRDLKQHQVLVKRNGVEYVVTINGNPRAAQALNGQTNPDNDNAGAIGAILRAGEALNRQLSAFYTTRNPDFVVSNFIRDALYGNTMVWVKESPNYAVRYNKNFMKVNPAIMKVLFSKLRNGTLDMNNETEKMFKLFMDNGGETGYSTVRDIEKHKNDIKRELRRAGRISIGKAWSLLGERLDEYNRAVENCARFAAFMTSRQMKRSIDRSIYDAKEISVNSNKKGSGAKFMGANGQTFGGNTAAFVSGLGRSFYVFWNAAVQGTTNFGRQLERHPGKALTGVGAMFMLGLLMAAIGSGDDGDDGDKNAYYNLPEYVRRSNIVFRLPGMDEQWISIPLPVEYRAMYGMGELAMSAVSGKEHYTGEELANQIAGQFSQLMPIDFLEGGGGWNAFVPSSVKPFAEVIANKSWTGMPLYKDTPWNKDMPEWTKSYKSGNKYLINLAAVMNDVSGGDQYTKGSIDINPAKVEYLLNGYFGGVSNTIDKTSKMFDTMFGDREYDPRNWLVLNRVLKNGDERTEYRAINNEYFRMKEEHDKIKSRLKHYEDDTDNGVMDYADKINWLYNSPEYRRMEIYEDYSADIDAYNNELKEPLSDKERKEVTDGLNALKKQLVYADSFTRMDVDDLMKERSKLQEKLSKATDLQEKSDIGYLLMLIQTELKANGRK
;
A
#
# COMPACT_ATOMS: atom_id res chain seq x y z
N MET A 1 -42.85 47.22 -1.50
CA MET A 1 -42.90 46.95 -0.04
C MET A 1 -41.61 47.45 0.54
N GLU A 2 -41.66 48.47 1.41
CA GLU A 2 -40.51 48.89 2.22
C GLU A 2 -40.23 47.84 3.29
N ILE A 3 -38.99 47.33 3.36
CA ILE A 3 -38.56 46.38 4.38
C ILE A 3 -37.45 47.05 5.21
N ASN A 4 -37.85 47.54 6.38
CA ASN A 4 -36.96 47.93 7.47
C ASN A 4 -36.55 46.67 8.25
N SER A 5 -35.26 46.53 8.57
CA SER A 5 -34.60 45.46 9.34
C SER A 5 -34.04 44.26 8.55
N ILE A 6 -32.75 44.35 8.20
CA ILE A 6 -31.89 43.20 7.91
C ILE A 6 -31.35 42.67 9.24
N ARG A 7 -31.95 41.60 9.75
CA ARG A 7 -31.29 40.65 10.65
C ARG A 7 -31.54 39.25 10.09
N ASN A 8 -30.44 38.54 9.84
CA ASN A 8 -30.30 37.21 9.23
C ASN A 8 -30.21 37.18 7.70
N VAL A 9 -29.06 37.61 7.18
CA VAL A 9 -28.45 36.97 6.00
C VAL A 9 -27.01 36.62 6.38
N PHE A 10 -26.85 35.50 7.09
CA PHE A 10 -25.62 34.71 7.02
C PHE A 10 -25.89 33.60 5.99
N PRO A 11 -24.98 33.32 5.04
CA PRO A 11 -25.23 32.30 4.04
C PRO A 11 -25.16 30.92 4.72
N LYS A 12 -26.32 30.29 4.89
CA LYS A 12 -26.44 28.85 5.06
C LYS A 12 -26.70 28.28 3.67
N ASN A 13 -25.79 27.43 3.19
CA ASN A 13 -25.84 26.68 1.93
C ASN A 13 -25.76 27.53 0.64
N ASN A 14 -24.66 27.37 -0.11
CA ASN A 14 -24.41 28.01 -1.41
C ASN A 14 -25.40 27.61 -2.53
N SER A 15 -26.45 26.84 -2.25
CA SER A 15 -27.36 26.26 -3.24
C SER A 15 -28.85 26.51 -2.98
N GLU A 16 -29.22 27.20 -1.89
CA GLU A 16 -30.64 27.49 -1.61
C GLU A 16 -31.29 28.44 -2.63
N TRP A 17 -30.51 29.29 -3.30
CA TRP A 17 -30.97 30.19 -4.35
C TRP A 17 -31.43 29.43 -5.62
N LEU A 18 -30.89 28.24 -5.89
CA LEU A 18 -31.33 27.37 -7.00
C LEU A 18 -32.75 26.86 -6.79
N ASN A 19 -33.17 26.65 -5.53
CA ASN A 19 -34.55 26.28 -5.21
C ASN A 19 -35.54 27.43 -5.51
N TRP A 20 -35.09 28.69 -5.41
CA TRP A 20 -35.94 29.83 -5.76
C TRP A 20 -36.15 29.93 -7.27
N ILE A 21 -35.16 29.53 -8.06
CA ILE A 21 -35.24 29.45 -9.52
C ILE A 21 -36.17 28.31 -9.94
N SER A 22 -35.96 27.10 -9.42
CA SER A 22 -36.78 25.93 -9.77
C SER A 22 -38.25 26.06 -9.34
N GLN A 23 -38.52 26.82 -8.26
CA GLN A 23 -39.89 27.10 -7.79
C GLN A 23 -40.53 28.33 -8.45
N GLY A 24 -39.86 28.98 -9.41
CA GLY A 24 -40.39 30.18 -10.09
C GLY A 24 -40.57 31.39 -9.17
N LYS A 25 -39.85 31.44 -8.05
CA LYS A 25 -39.93 32.52 -7.05
C LYS A 25 -38.93 33.65 -7.31
N ALA A 26 -38.02 33.46 -8.26
CA ALA A 26 -37.05 34.48 -8.64
C ALA A 26 -37.68 35.53 -9.57
N LEU A 27 -37.58 36.80 -9.16
CA LEU A 27 -38.16 37.93 -9.90
C LEU A 27 -37.17 38.56 -10.90
N TYR A 28 -35.87 38.40 -10.66
CA TYR A 28 -34.77 38.86 -11.50
C TYR A 28 -33.63 37.86 -11.37
N LEU A 29 -33.04 37.44 -12.48
CA LEU A 29 -31.93 36.50 -12.52
C LEU A 29 -30.91 37.02 -13.50
N ASP A 30 -29.65 37.13 -13.11
CA ASP A 30 -28.59 37.38 -14.07
C ASP A 30 -28.21 36.05 -14.71
N LYS A 31 -28.62 35.85 -15.98
CA LYS A 31 -28.48 34.58 -16.68
C LYS A 31 -27.03 34.10 -16.71
N GLU A 32 -26.10 34.99 -17.05
CA GLU A 32 -24.70 34.66 -17.25
C GLU A 32 -24.02 34.36 -15.91
N LYS A 33 -24.24 35.19 -14.88
CA LYS A 33 -23.67 34.97 -13.55
C LYS A 33 -24.21 33.69 -12.88
N ILE A 34 -25.50 33.41 -13.05
CA ILE A 34 -26.14 32.24 -12.46
C ILE A 34 -25.74 30.96 -13.19
N GLN A 35 -25.65 31.01 -14.52
CA GLN A 35 -25.16 29.88 -15.30
C GLN A 35 -23.70 29.56 -14.92
N ALA A 36 -22.85 30.57 -14.76
CA ALA A 36 -21.49 30.40 -14.27
C ALA A 36 -21.42 29.77 -12.86
N LEU A 37 -22.29 30.18 -11.93
CA LEU A 37 -22.40 29.57 -10.60
C LEU A 37 -22.91 28.12 -10.63
N ILE A 38 -23.85 27.80 -11.54
CA ILE A 38 -24.34 26.44 -11.77
C ILE A 38 -23.22 25.56 -12.34
N ASP A 39 -22.43 26.08 -13.28
CA ASP A 39 -21.31 25.37 -13.90
C ASP A 39 -20.15 25.13 -12.92
N GLN A 40 -19.89 26.09 -12.03
CA GLN A 40 -18.99 25.90 -10.88
C GLN A 40 -19.49 24.81 -9.91
N GLN A 41 -20.80 24.67 -9.72
CA GLN A 41 -21.35 23.59 -8.89
C GLN A 41 -21.34 22.22 -9.58
N ARG A 42 -21.46 22.16 -10.92
CA ARG A 42 -21.27 20.91 -11.68
C ARG A 42 -19.85 20.36 -11.61
N THR A 43 -18.87 21.26 -11.46
CA THR A 43 -17.45 20.90 -11.27
C THR A 43 -17.10 20.54 -9.82
N ILE A 44 -17.96 20.88 -8.84
CA ILE A 44 -17.83 20.54 -7.41
C ILE A 44 -18.95 19.57 -6.99
N LEU A 45 -18.75 18.27 -7.23
CA LEU A 45 -19.77 17.23 -6.99
C LEU A 45 -20.08 16.93 -5.50
N ALA A 46 -19.35 17.53 -4.55
CA ALA A 46 -19.39 17.10 -3.15
C ALA A 46 -20.63 17.59 -2.34
N ASP A 47 -21.31 18.65 -2.77
CA ASP A 47 -22.36 19.35 -1.98
C ASP A 47 -23.77 19.35 -2.61
N VAL A 48 -23.98 18.71 -3.78
CA VAL A 48 -25.15 18.99 -4.64
C VAL A 48 -26.01 17.76 -4.95
N ASP A 49 -25.89 16.68 -4.16
CA ASP A 49 -26.58 15.38 -4.36
C ASP A 49 -28.13 15.45 -4.47
N TYR A 50 -28.77 16.61 -4.19
CA TYR A 50 -30.23 16.78 -4.17
C TYR A 50 -30.82 17.76 -5.22
N LEU A 51 -30.00 18.39 -6.06
CA LEU A 51 -30.44 19.44 -7.01
C LEU A 51 -30.24 19.00 -8.47
N ASP A 52 -31.31 19.05 -9.26
CA ASP A 52 -31.27 18.86 -10.72
C ASP A 52 -30.78 20.14 -11.41
N LEU A 53 -29.45 20.26 -11.52
CA LEU A 53 -28.78 21.41 -12.12
C LEU A 53 -29.07 21.56 -13.63
N ASP A 54 -29.45 20.49 -14.33
CA ASP A 54 -29.80 20.52 -15.76
C ASP A 54 -31.14 21.19 -15.99
N SER A 55 -32.13 20.90 -15.14
CA SER A 55 -33.41 21.61 -15.19
C SER A 55 -33.24 23.09 -14.85
N VAL A 56 -32.41 23.44 -13.86
CA VAL A 56 -32.22 24.84 -13.44
C VAL A 56 -31.42 25.62 -14.49
N ALA A 57 -30.37 25.04 -15.07
CA ALA A 57 -29.62 25.65 -16.17
C ALA A 57 -30.54 25.95 -17.37
N LYS A 58 -31.39 25.00 -17.77
CA LYS A 58 -32.37 25.24 -18.84
C LYS A 58 -33.37 26.34 -18.51
N ILE A 59 -33.79 26.47 -17.25
CA ILE A 59 -34.68 27.57 -16.83
C ILE A 59 -33.98 28.91 -16.95
N VAL A 60 -32.70 28.98 -16.57
CA VAL A 60 -31.88 30.20 -16.63
C VAL A 60 -31.58 30.58 -18.08
N GLU A 61 -31.16 29.62 -18.91
CA GLU A 61 -30.87 29.81 -20.34
C GLU A 61 -32.08 30.42 -21.08
N ASN A 62 -33.29 29.96 -20.75
CA ASN A 62 -34.55 30.41 -21.35
C ASN A 62 -35.27 31.55 -20.62
N PHE A 63 -34.70 32.12 -19.55
CA PHE A 63 -35.30 33.28 -18.85
C PHE A 63 -35.25 34.53 -19.77
N ASP A 64 -35.65 35.74 -19.39
CA ASP A 64 -35.29 36.96 -20.13
C ASP A 64 -35.17 38.12 -19.15
N ASN A 65 -34.03 38.82 -19.18
CA ASN A 65 -33.71 39.82 -18.17
C ASN A 65 -34.43 41.14 -18.47
N PRO A 66 -35.09 41.76 -17.48
CA PRO A 66 -35.66 43.09 -17.69
C PRO A 66 -34.53 44.11 -17.88
N VAL A 67 -34.65 44.92 -18.92
CA VAL A 67 -33.67 45.93 -19.33
C VAL A 67 -33.51 46.98 -18.22
N LYS A 68 -32.29 47.14 -17.69
CA LYS A 68 -31.90 48.26 -16.81
C LYS A 68 -31.04 49.24 -17.59
N ASN A 69 -31.34 50.53 -17.47
CA ASN A 69 -30.60 51.61 -18.14
C ASN A 69 -29.16 51.69 -17.61
N ASP A 70 -28.22 51.72 -18.55
CA ASP A 70 -26.78 51.84 -18.36
C ASP A 70 -26.38 53.19 -17.75
N GLU A 71 -25.76 53.14 -16.58
CA GLU A 71 -24.70 54.07 -16.16
C GLU A 71 -23.93 53.38 -15.02
N ASN A 72 -22.65 53.06 -15.29
CA ASN A 72 -21.64 52.35 -14.45
C ASN A 72 -21.70 50.81 -14.42
N LEU A 73 -20.99 50.18 -15.37
CA LEU A 73 -20.51 48.80 -15.25
C LEU A 73 -19.04 48.73 -15.69
N SER A 74 -18.13 48.91 -14.74
CA SER A 74 -16.76 48.43 -14.81
C SER A 74 -16.37 47.92 -13.42
N GLU A 75 -16.96 46.80 -13.01
CA GLU A 75 -16.60 46.04 -11.79
C GLU A 75 -17.60 44.88 -11.71
N ASP A 76 -17.33 43.74 -12.35
CA ASP A 76 -18.07 42.49 -12.08
C ASP A 76 -17.39 41.23 -12.64
N ASP A 77 -16.05 41.17 -12.57
CA ASP A 77 -15.25 39.95 -12.78
C ASP A 77 -14.73 39.34 -11.45
N GLU A 78 -15.34 39.70 -10.31
CA GLU A 78 -14.90 39.21 -8.98
C GLU A 78 -15.80 38.07 -8.46
N LEU A 79 -15.66 36.88 -9.03
CA LEU A 79 -15.89 35.62 -8.29
C LEU A 79 -14.73 34.61 -8.43
N PHE A 80 -13.59 35.09 -8.91
CA PHE A 80 -12.30 34.45 -8.73
C PHE A 80 -11.48 35.38 -7.84
N ARG A 81 -10.99 34.90 -6.70
CA ARG A 81 -10.07 35.71 -5.89
C ARG A 81 -8.80 35.91 -6.71
N ASP A 82 -8.66 37.08 -7.32
CA ASP A 82 -7.42 37.50 -7.95
C ASP A 82 -6.33 37.50 -6.89
N GLY A 83 -5.22 36.86 -7.22
CA GLY A 83 -4.02 36.79 -6.39
C GLY A 83 -3.26 38.11 -6.35
N ASP A 84 -3.95 39.25 -6.31
CA ASP A 84 -3.30 40.49 -5.91
C ASP A 84 -3.06 40.43 -4.41
N ALA A 85 -1.88 40.90 -4.01
CA ALA A 85 -1.35 40.81 -2.65
C ALA A 85 -2.20 41.64 -1.67
N ALA A 86 -3.37 41.14 -1.29
CA ALA A 86 -4.12 41.64 -0.16
C ALA A 86 -3.28 41.37 1.11
N GLU A 87 -2.81 42.43 1.76
CA GLU A 87 -2.16 42.38 3.07
C GLU A 87 -3.20 41.99 4.14
N TYR A 88 -3.52 40.70 4.22
CA TYR A 88 -4.15 40.11 5.39
C TYR A 88 -3.11 39.96 6.51
N GLU A 89 -3.54 40.04 7.78
CA GLU A 89 -2.72 39.61 8.93
C GLU A 89 -2.28 38.15 8.71
N LYS A 90 -1.03 37.95 8.28
CA LYS A 90 -0.47 36.62 7.97
C LYS A 90 -0.33 35.81 9.26
N ALA A 91 -0.82 34.57 9.25
CA ALA A 91 -0.58 33.65 10.36
C ALA A 91 0.91 33.29 10.46
N HIS A 92 1.50 33.41 11.66
CA HIS A 92 2.91 33.08 11.93
C HIS A 92 3.14 31.58 12.15
N ALA A 93 3.05 30.81 11.07
CA ALA A 93 3.14 29.35 11.06
C ALA A 93 4.57 28.83 10.91
N ARG A 94 5.45 29.63 10.31
CA ARG A 94 6.80 29.23 9.88
C ARG A 94 7.66 28.65 11.00
N ASN A 95 7.77 29.38 12.11
CA ASN A 95 8.57 28.94 13.26
C ASN A 95 8.03 27.66 13.91
N ILE A 96 6.71 27.47 13.91
CA ILE A 96 6.05 26.28 14.47
C ILE A 96 6.45 25.05 13.63
N TYR A 97 6.41 25.18 12.30
CA TYR A 97 6.78 24.12 11.37
C TYR A 97 8.26 23.75 11.46
N ASP A 98 9.17 24.74 11.40
CA ASP A 98 10.62 24.47 11.42
C ASP A 98 11.08 23.84 12.74
N GLN A 99 10.52 24.27 13.87
CA GLN A 99 10.82 23.66 15.17
C GLN A 99 10.32 22.21 15.27
N ARG A 100 9.27 21.84 14.53
CA ARG A 100 8.75 20.47 14.50
C ARG A 100 9.63 19.57 13.66
N VAL A 101 9.98 20.01 12.44
CA VAL A 101 10.76 19.23 11.46
C VAL A 101 12.20 18.96 11.93
N LYS A 102 12.79 19.86 12.73
CA LYS A 102 14.14 19.68 13.30
C LYS A 102 14.22 18.60 14.39
N ARG A 103 13.10 18.10 14.93
CA ARG A 103 13.12 17.12 16.03
C ARG A 103 13.48 15.74 15.52
N GLY A 104 14.38 15.05 16.20
CA GLY A 104 14.75 13.67 15.88
C GLY A 104 13.53 12.73 15.83
N MET A 105 12.59 12.87 16.77
CA MET A 105 11.34 12.08 16.76
C MET A 105 10.49 12.32 15.51
N PHE A 106 10.39 13.55 15.02
CA PHE A 106 9.70 13.83 13.75
C PHE A 106 10.39 13.11 12.59
N GLN A 107 11.73 13.21 12.52
CA GLN A 107 12.51 12.60 11.43
C GLN A 107 12.44 11.07 11.46
N MET A 108 12.39 10.46 12.65
CA MET A 108 12.16 9.03 12.81
C MET A 108 10.77 8.62 12.34
N GLN A 109 9.73 9.38 12.71
CA GLN A 109 8.35 9.13 12.29
C GLN A 109 8.18 9.30 10.77
N GLU A 110 8.78 10.32 10.17
CA GLU A 110 8.76 10.52 8.72
C GLU A 110 9.44 9.37 7.98
N ALA A 111 10.62 8.95 8.46
CA ALA A 111 11.38 7.85 7.87
C ALA A 111 10.64 6.51 7.92
N MET A 112 10.04 6.18 9.07
CA MET A 112 9.40 4.88 9.29
C MET A 112 7.92 4.84 8.88
N GLN A 113 7.15 5.89 9.18
CA GLN A 113 5.68 5.83 9.24
C GLN A 113 4.98 6.61 8.12
N ASP A 114 5.42 7.83 7.80
CA ASP A 114 4.65 8.72 6.91
C ASP A 114 5.53 9.66 6.10
N SER A 115 5.68 9.37 4.80
CA SER A 115 6.44 10.21 3.87
C SER A 115 5.80 11.58 3.62
N MET A 116 4.54 11.78 4.01
CA MET A 116 3.80 13.04 3.89
C MET A 116 3.69 13.78 5.22
N LEU A 117 4.44 13.35 6.25
CA LEU A 117 4.36 13.94 7.59
C LEU A 117 4.73 15.42 7.58
N SER A 118 5.73 15.83 6.79
CA SER A 118 6.10 17.23 6.61
C SER A 118 4.96 18.08 6.04
N LEU A 119 4.24 17.60 5.01
CA LEU A 119 3.06 18.29 4.49
C LEU A 119 1.96 18.42 5.57
N LYS A 120 1.70 17.33 6.30
CA LYS A 120 0.73 17.31 7.38
C LYS A 120 1.07 18.33 8.48
N GLU A 121 2.34 18.40 8.88
CA GLU A 121 2.81 19.32 9.91
C GLU A 121 2.85 20.78 9.42
N ALA A 122 3.09 21.02 8.12
CA ALA A 122 2.96 22.35 7.54
C ALA A 122 1.51 22.86 7.64
N MET A 123 0.53 22.03 7.25
CA MET A 123 -0.89 22.37 7.42
C MET A 123 -1.27 22.58 8.89
N ASN A 124 -0.82 21.70 9.79
CA ASN A 124 -1.04 21.86 11.24
C ASN A 124 -0.46 23.16 11.78
N ALA A 125 0.73 23.55 11.33
CA ALA A 125 1.39 24.77 11.77
C ALA A 125 0.57 26.00 11.36
N VAL A 126 0.05 26.02 10.13
CA VAL A 126 -0.84 27.08 9.64
C VAL A 126 -2.13 27.15 10.45
N LEU A 127 -2.84 26.03 10.58
CA LEU A 127 -4.09 25.99 11.36
C LEU A 127 -3.87 26.36 12.83
N LYS A 128 -2.74 25.95 13.43
CA LYS A 128 -2.39 26.32 14.81
C LYS A 128 -2.12 27.82 14.94
N ALA A 129 -1.44 28.42 13.96
CA ALA A 129 -1.17 29.86 13.94
C ALA A 129 -2.47 30.68 13.78
N GLU A 130 -3.48 30.13 13.10
CA GLU A 130 -4.84 30.71 13.03
C GLU A 130 -5.70 30.47 14.30
N GLY A 131 -5.16 29.84 15.34
CA GLY A 131 -5.92 29.48 16.55
C GLY A 131 -6.80 28.24 16.39
N LYS A 132 -6.81 27.57 15.23
CA LYS A 132 -7.56 26.34 14.93
C LYS A 132 -6.84 25.07 15.38
N SER A 133 -6.12 25.11 16.49
CA SER A 133 -5.29 24.00 17.02
C SER A 133 -6.06 22.71 17.34
N LYS A 134 -7.39 22.76 17.43
CA LYS A 134 -8.27 21.61 17.69
C LYS A 134 -8.79 20.94 16.41
N VAL A 135 -8.64 21.57 15.24
CA VAL A 135 -9.05 21.00 13.96
C VAL A 135 -8.04 19.94 13.56
N HIS A 136 -8.53 18.72 13.30
CA HIS A 136 -7.68 17.66 12.79
C HIS A 136 -7.56 17.77 11.26
N ILE A 137 -6.40 17.38 10.71
CA ILE A 137 -6.16 17.45 9.26
C ILE A 137 -7.22 16.71 8.48
N GLU A 138 -7.67 15.55 8.95
CA GLU A 138 -8.73 14.80 8.29
C GLU A 138 -10.09 15.52 8.27
N ASP A 139 -10.32 16.52 9.13
CA ASP A 139 -11.55 17.32 9.16
C ASP A 139 -11.45 18.64 8.36
N VAL A 140 -10.27 18.94 7.80
CA VAL A 140 -10.09 20.04 6.83
C VAL A 140 -10.83 19.71 5.55
N ALA A 141 -11.49 20.70 4.95
CA ALA A 141 -12.38 20.51 3.82
C ALA A 141 -11.68 19.85 2.63
N GLY A 142 -12.38 18.92 1.97
CA GLY A 142 -11.80 18.03 0.97
C GLY A 142 -11.13 18.76 -0.20
N PHE A 143 -11.64 19.91 -0.62
CA PHE A 143 -11.12 20.69 -1.75
C PHE A 143 -9.80 21.44 -1.45
N GLU A 144 -9.42 21.57 -0.17
CA GLU A 144 -8.18 22.21 0.30
C GLU A 144 -7.30 21.24 1.10
N ASN A 145 -7.57 19.94 1.01
CA ASN A 145 -6.88 18.93 1.80
C ASN A 145 -5.99 18.02 0.94
N PRO A 146 -4.73 18.43 0.68
CA PRO A 146 -3.79 17.64 -0.13
C PRO A 146 -3.35 16.35 0.57
N TYR A 147 -3.38 16.29 1.89
CA TYR A 147 -3.02 15.10 2.65
C TYR A 147 -4.01 13.95 2.43
N LEU A 148 -5.32 14.25 2.44
CA LEU A 148 -6.35 13.26 2.08
C LEU A 148 -6.27 12.86 0.61
N GLY A 149 -5.92 13.80 -0.27
CA GLY A 149 -5.68 13.56 -1.68
C GLY A 149 -4.54 12.59 -1.96
N GLU A 150 -3.37 12.80 -1.36
CA GLU A 150 -2.22 11.89 -1.53
C GLU A 150 -2.53 10.49 -1.00
N ASN A 151 -3.25 10.37 0.13
CA ASN A 151 -3.62 9.09 0.71
C ASN A 151 -4.43 8.18 -0.26
N ARG A 152 -5.16 8.79 -1.19
CA ARG A 152 -5.93 8.08 -2.22
C ARG A 152 -5.33 8.15 -3.62
N LEU A 153 -4.28 8.94 -3.85
CA LEU A 153 -3.72 9.19 -5.18
C LEU A 153 -3.36 7.92 -5.94
N SER A 154 -2.59 7.01 -5.34
CA SER A 154 -2.18 5.77 -6.04
C SER A 154 -3.37 4.85 -6.36
N SER A 155 -4.38 4.83 -5.47
CA SER A 155 -5.60 4.05 -5.67
C SER A 155 -6.47 4.61 -6.79
N VAL A 156 -6.64 5.94 -6.83
CA VAL A 156 -7.37 6.62 -7.92
C VAL A 156 -6.64 6.40 -9.24
N ASN A 157 -5.31 6.56 -9.28
CA ASN A 157 -4.51 6.26 -10.47
C ASN A 157 -4.73 4.83 -10.95
N GLN A 158 -4.64 3.84 -10.06
CA GLN A 158 -4.85 2.45 -10.42
C GLN A 158 -6.27 2.18 -10.94
N ALA A 159 -7.28 2.73 -10.28
CA ALA A 159 -8.68 2.57 -10.66
C ALA A 159 -8.95 3.18 -12.05
N GLU A 160 -8.49 4.41 -12.29
CA GLU A 160 -8.66 5.09 -13.57
C GLU A 160 -7.86 4.42 -14.70
N CYS A 161 -6.60 4.04 -14.48
CA CYS A 161 -5.82 3.30 -15.49
C CYS A 161 -6.49 1.97 -15.84
N LYS A 162 -7.00 1.24 -14.84
CA LYS A 162 -7.73 -0.01 -15.06
C LYS A 162 -9.04 0.20 -15.81
N ALA A 163 -9.79 1.24 -15.46
CA ALA A 163 -11.00 1.62 -16.18
C ALA A 163 -10.67 1.93 -17.64
N PHE A 164 -9.70 2.83 -17.89
CA PHE A 164 -9.22 3.18 -19.23
C PHE A 164 -8.82 1.95 -20.05
N ALA A 165 -7.99 1.07 -19.47
CA ALA A 165 -7.55 -0.16 -20.12
C ALA A 165 -8.74 -1.06 -20.50
N GLN A 166 -9.75 -1.18 -19.65
CA GLN A 166 -10.90 -2.06 -19.86
C GLN A 166 -11.97 -1.49 -20.79
N THR A 167 -12.29 -0.20 -20.64
CA THR A 167 -13.43 0.44 -21.31
C THR A 167 -13.06 1.10 -22.63
N LEU A 168 -11.80 1.49 -22.82
CA LEU A 168 -11.33 2.19 -24.02
C LEU A 168 -10.27 1.38 -24.77
N PHE A 169 -9.19 0.99 -24.08
CA PHE A 169 -8.05 0.37 -24.75
C PHE A 169 -8.32 -1.06 -25.20
N LYS A 170 -9.01 -1.88 -24.40
CA LYS A 170 -9.36 -3.26 -24.77
C LYS A 170 -10.28 -3.34 -26.00
N PRO A 171 -11.36 -2.53 -26.12
CA PRO A 171 -12.11 -2.42 -27.38
C PRO A 171 -11.25 -2.07 -28.59
N LEU A 172 -10.29 -1.15 -28.44
CA LEU A 172 -9.31 -0.83 -29.49
C LEU A 172 -8.46 -2.06 -29.85
N LEU A 173 -7.88 -2.76 -28.86
CA LEU A 173 -7.08 -3.96 -29.10
C LEU A 173 -7.87 -5.12 -29.74
N ASN A 174 -9.16 -5.25 -29.42
CA ASN A 174 -10.04 -6.21 -30.08
C ASN A 174 -10.24 -5.86 -31.56
N GLU A 175 -10.36 -4.58 -31.88
CA GLU A 175 -10.47 -4.12 -33.27
C GLU A 175 -9.16 -4.29 -34.04
N VAL A 176 -8.02 -4.02 -33.39
CA VAL A 176 -6.68 -4.31 -33.91
C VAL A 176 -6.54 -5.81 -34.20
N SER A 177 -6.96 -6.67 -33.28
CA SER A 177 -6.91 -8.13 -33.48
C SER A 177 -7.78 -8.61 -34.64
N ARG A 178 -8.89 -7.90 -34.93
CA ARG A 178 -9.76 -8.20 -36.08
C ARG A 178 -9.13 -7.80 -37.40
N LEU A 179 -8.32 -6.73 -37.41
CA LEU A 179 -7.68 -6.18 -38.60
C LEU A 179 -6.29 -6.79 -38.87
N ALA A 180 -5.63 -7.32 -37.85
CA ALA A 180 -4.28 -7.85 -37.94
C ALA A 180 -4.04 -9.01 -36.95
N GLU A 181 -4.13 -10.24 -37.44
CA GLU A 181 -4.02 -11.45 -36.62
C GLU A 181 -2.57 -11.74 -36.25
N ASP A 182 -1.63 -11.51 -37.18
CA ASP A 182 -0.20 -11.81 -37.01
C ASP A 182 0.70 -10.56 -36.90
N ALA A 183 2.01 -10.78 -36.81
CA ALA A 183 2.97 -9.69 -36.60
C ALA A 183 3.22 -8.84 -37.85
N GLU A 184 3.07 -9.42 -39.05
CA GLU A 184 3.31 -8.75 -40.33
C GLU A 184 2.10 -7.87 -40.67
N GLU A 185 0.88 -8.39 -40.49
CA GLU A 185 -0.35 -7.62 -40.64
C GLU A 185 -0.43 -6.44 -39.65
N ARG A 186 0.14 -6.60 -38.44
CA ARG A 186 0.21 -5.52 -37.45
C ARG A 186 1.16 -4.41 -37.87
N ALA A 187 2.31 -4.77 -38.44
CA ALA A 187 3.24 -3.78 -38.98
C ALA A 187 2.57 -3.00 -40.12
N MET A 188 1.82 -3.69 -41.01
CA MET A 188 1.05 -3.03 -42.06
C MET A 188 -0.04 -2.10 -41.50
N LEU A 189 -0.75 -2.52 -40.45
CA LEU A 189 -1.76 -1.69 -39.79
C LEU A 189 -1.14 -0.44 -39.14
N THR A 190 -0.02 -0.59 -38.42
CA THR A 190 0.67 0.57 -37.82
C THR A 190 1.20 1.52 -38.87
N ASP A 191 1.75 0.99 -39.97
CA ASP A 191 2.26 1.80 -41.08
C ASP A 191 1.13 2.54 -41.80
N TYR A 192 -0.03 1.90 -41.99
CA TYR A 192 -1.26 2.53 -42.48
C TYR A 192 -1.68 3.70 -41.57
N MET A 193 -1.75 3.49 -40.25
CA MET A 193 -2.17 4.53 -39.30
C MET A 193 -1.18 5.71 -39.30
N MET A 194 0.13 5.42 -39.35
CA MET A 194 1.18 6.45 -39.47
C MET A 194 1.08 7.22 -40.78
N ALA A 195 0.82 6.53 -41.89
CA ALA A 195 0.63 7.17 -43.20
C ALA A 195 -0.60 8.09 -43.20
N LYS A 196 -1.74 7.61 -42.69
CA LYS A 196 -3.00 8.37 -42.67
C LYS A 196 -2.90 9.64 -41.83
N HIS A 197 -2.44 9.51 -40.59
CA HIS A 197 -2.23 10.69 -39.75
C HIS A 197 -1.09 11.58 -40.28
N GLY A 198 -0.05 10.98 -40.86
CA GLY A 198 1.11 11.72 -41.34
C GLY A 198 0.79 12.66 -42.50
N LEU A 199 -0.06 12.23 -43.44
CA LEU A 199 -0.55 13.07 -44.54
C LEU A 199 -1.31 14.29 -44.00
N GLU A 200 -2.25 14.06 -43.08
CA GLU A 200 -3.03 15.11 -42.43
C GLU A 200 -2.11 16.08 -41.66
N ARG A 201 -1.19 15.53 -40.87
CA ARG A 201 -0.26 16.30 -40.03
C ARG A 201 0.63 17.22 -40.85
N ASN A 202 1.17 16.76 -41.97
CA ASN A 202 2.01 17.58 -42.83
C ASN A 202 1.27 18.80 -43.39
N VAL A 203 -0.01 18.63 -43.76
CA VAL A 203 -0.85 19.74 -44.25
C VAL A 203 -1.18 20.73 -43.14
N VAL A 204 -1.72 20.23 -42.02
CA VAL A 204 -2.15 21.07 -40.89
C VAL A 204 -0.98 21.83 -40.28
N MET A 205 0.17 21.18 -40.07
CA MET A 205 1.34 21.85 -39.49
C MET A 205 1.96 22.86 -40.44
N ALA A 206 2.02 22.57 -41.75
CA ALA A 206 2.53 23.54 -42.72
C ALA A 206 1.68 24.81 -42.75
N ARG A 207 0.34 24.66 -42.68
CA ARG A 207 -0.60 25.78 -42.60
C ARG A 207 -0.41 26.56 -41.30
N LYS A 208 -0.36 25.86 -40.16
CA LYS A 208 -0.19 26.50 -38.84
C LYS A 208 1.12 27.26 -38.70
N ASP A 209 2.24 26.70 -39.18
CA ASP A 209 3.54 27.38 -39.16
C ASP A 209 3.55 28.60 -40.11
N ALA A 210 2.79 28.54 -41.21
CA ALA A 210 2.63 29.65 -42.14
C ALA A 210 1.79 30.79 -41.55
N GLU A 211 0.63 30.45 -40.97
CA GLU A 211 -0.25 31.39 -40.25
C GLU A 211 0.51 32.10 -39.12
N LYS A 212 1.28 31.34 -38.33
CA LYS A 212 2.08 31.88 -37.22
C LYS A 212 3.06 32.94 -37.71
N LYS A 213 3.89 32.60 -38.70
CA LYS A 213 4.89 33.52 -39.28
C LYS A 213 4.26 34.72 -39.97
N ALA A 214 3.19 34.51 -40.75
CA ALA A 214 2.47 35.62 -41.39
C ALA A 214 1.86 36.57 -40.34
N ASN A 215 1.40 36.04 -39.19
CA ASN A 215 0.91 36.85 -38.10
C ASN A 215 2.03 37.58 -37.34
N GLU A 216 3.22 37.00 -37.22
CA GLU A 216 4.42 37.68 -36.70
C GLU A 216 4.84 38.85 -37.59
N GLU A 217 4.82 38.67 -38.93
CA GLU A 217 5.19 39.69 -39.91
C GLU A 217 4.14 40.82 -40.03
N PHE A 218 2.84 40.48 -40.10
CA PHE A 218 1.77 41.44 -40.43
C PHE A 218 0.79 41.75 -39.31
N GLY A 219 0.79 41.00 -38.20
CA GLY A 219 -0.23 41.12 -37.14
C GLY A 219 -0.30 42.51 -36.51
N LYS A 220 0.84 43.16 -36.27
CA LYS A 220 0.89 44.55 -35.75
C LYS A 220 0.28 45.56 -36.73
N GLU A 221 0.53 45.39 -38.03
CA GLU A 221 -0.05 46.25 -39.06
C GLU A 221 -1.56 46.02 -39.20
N LEU A 222 -2.01 44.76 -39.12
CA LEU A 222 -3.41 44.38 -39.18
C LEU A 222 -4.22 45.02 -38.05
N VAL A 223 -3.74 44.94 -36.81
CA VAL A 223 -4.41 45.57 -35.64
C VAL A 223 -4.47 47.09 -35.81
N LYS A 224 -3.42 47.72 -36.35
CA LYS A 224 -3.39 49.17 -36.60
C LYS A 224 -4.43 49.57 -37.66
N ALA A 225 -4.55 48.80 -38.74
CA ALA A 225 -5.54 49.04 -39.79
C ALA A 225 -6.97 48.81 -39.28
N GLN A 226 -7.20 47.74 -38.49
CA GLN A 226 -8.50 47.48 -37.86
C GLN A 226 -8.94 48.63 -36.93
N ARG A 227 -8.01 49.17 -36.13
CA ARG A 227 -8.27 50.33 -35.26
C ARG A 227 -8.57 51.60 -36.06
N ALA A 228 -7.95 51.79 -37.22
CA ALA A 228 -8.24 52.93 -38.09
C ALA A 228 -9.67 52.88 -38.62
N VAL A 229 -10.11 51.71 -39.12
CA VAL A 229 -11.49 51.48 -39.58
C VAL A 229 -12.50 51.60 -38.43
N ALA A 230 -12.17 51.10 -37.23
CA ALA A 230 -13.05 51.23 -36.06
C ALA A 230 -13.22 52.68 -35.59
N LYS A 231 -12.23 53.54 -35.86
CA LYS A 231 -12.24 54.96 -35.49
C LYS A 231 -13.08 55.81 -36.46
N ASP A 232 -13.06 55.46 -37.74
CA ASP A 232 -13.92 56.07 -38.77
C ASP A 232 -14.39 55.00 -39.77
N PRO A 233 -15.57 54.39 -39.54
CA PRO A 233 -16.07 53.30 -40.39
C PRO A 233 -16.47 53.72 -41.81
N LEU A 234 -16.46 55.02 -42.14
CA LEU A 234 -16.78 55.53 -43.48
C LEU A 234 -15.53 56.01 -44.24
N ASP A 235 -14.35 55.95 -43.62
CA ASP A 235 -13.08 56.29 -44.27
C ASP A 235 -12.67 55.17 -45.23
N GLN A 236 -12.86 55.43 -46.53
CA GLN A 236 -12.53 54.48 -47.58
C GLN A 236 -11.04 54.15 -47.62
N ASP A 237 -10.15 55.11 -47.32
CA ASP A 237 -8.70 54.88 -47.32
C ASP A 237 -8.31 53.94 -46.17
N ALA A 238 -9.00 54.01 -45.02
CA ALA A 238 -8.80 53.10 -43.90
C ALA A 238 -9.31 51.67 -44.20
N ILE A 239 -10.45 51.54 -44.90
CA ILE A 239 -11.01 50.27 -45.34
C ILE A 239 -10.10 49.61 -46.37
N ASP A 240 -9.69 50.34 -47.41
CA ASP A 240 -8.80 49.85 -48.46
C ASP A 240 -7.46 49.40 -47.85
N ARG A 241 -6.93 50.14 -46.87
CA ARG A 241 -5.70 49.75 -46.16
C ARG A 241 -5.88 48.48 -45.33
N LEU A 242 -7.04 48.28 -44.70
CA LEU A 242 -7.34 47.05 -43.97
C LEU A 242 -7.43 45.86 -44.91
N GLU A 243 -8.06 46.02 -46.08
CA GLU A 243 -8.12 44.98 -47.11
C GLU A 243 -6.74 44.67 -47.67
N ASP A 244 -5.92 45.68 -47.98
CA ASP A 244 -4.55 45.51 -48.45
C ASP A 244 -3.68 44.71 -47.47
N VAL A 245 -3.77 45.01 -46.17
CA VAL A 245 -2.98 44.32 -45.14
C VAL A 245 -3.49 42.88 -44.94
N LYS A 246 -4.81 42.66 -45.01
CA LYS A 246 -5.38 41.31 -44.99
C LYS A 246 -4.92 40.49 -46.20
N GLN A 247 -4.93 41.09 -47.40
CA GLN A 247 -4.51 40.42 -48.62
C GLN A 247 -3.01 40.10 -48.58
N LYS A 248 -2.15 41.04 -48.20
CA LYS A 248 -0.70 40.80 -48.04
C LYS A 248 -0.40 39.70 -47.02
N LYS A 249 -1.10 39.72 -45.89
CA LYS A 249 -0.97 38.67 -44.88
C LYS A 249 -1.37 37.31 -45.46
N HIS A 250 -2.49 37.24 -46.19
CA HIS A 250 -2.97 36.02 -46.82
C HIS A 250 -2.00 35.52 -47.90
N ASP A 251 -1.54 36.39 -48.81
CA ASP A 251 -0.60 36.04 -49.87
C ASP A 251 0.70 35.47 -49.28
N ARG A 252 1.20 36.11 -48.21
CA ARG A 252 2.38 35.64 -47.49
C ARG A 252 2.15 34.30 -46.81
N GLU A 253 0.99 34.10 -46.21
CA GLU A 253 0.61 32.84 -45.58
C GLU A 253 0.57 31.70 -46.61
N GLU A 254 0.02 31.94 -47.81
CA GLU A 254 0.02 30.94 -48.89
C GLU A 254 1.44 30.62 -49.38
N GLU A 255 2.29 31.62 -49.58
CA GLU A 255 3.70 31.42 -49.93
C GLU A 255 4.42 30.55 -48.89
N LEU A 256 4.32 30.92 -47.61
CA LEU A 256 4.92 30.19 -46.49
C LEU A 256 4.35 28.78 -46.36
N TYR A 257 3.06 28.58 -46.66
CA TYR A 257 2.45 27.27 -46.66
C TYR A 257 3.15 26.35 -47.66
N PHE A 258 3.32 26.77 -48.92
CA PHE A 258 4.01 25.96 -49.93
C PHE A 258 5.48 25.69 -49.57
N GLU A 259 6.19 26.67 -48.99
CA GLU A 259 7.53 26.45 -48.46
C GLU A 259 7.54 25.39 -47.36
N ASN A 260 6.62 25.49 -46.40
CA ASN A 260 6.51 24.58 -45.27
C ASN A 260 6.05 23.17 -45.70
N ARG A 261 5.35 23.01 -46.83
CA ARG A 261 5.02 21.70 -47.40
C ARG A 261 6.25 20.92 -47.86
N GLY A 262 7.38 21.60 -48.06
CA GLY A 262 8.71 20.98 -48.24
C GLY A 262 9.34 20.43 -46.95
N ARG A 263 8.60 20.36 -45.83
CA ARG A 263 9.07 19.80 -44.56
C ARG A 263 8.26 18.58 -44.14
N ASP A 264 8.95 17.52 -43.73
CA ASP A 264 8.32 16.31 -43.22
C ASP A 264 8.02 16.43 -41.72
N TYR A 265 6.78 16.81 -41.39
CA TYR A 265 6.34 16.94 -40.01
C TYR A 265 6.08 15.59 -39.33
N ALA A 266 5.75 14.56 -40.13
CA ALA A 266 5.28 13.27 -39.67
C ALA A 266 6.29 12.12 -39.78
N GLY A 267 7.36 12.28 -40.57
CA GLY A 267 8.35 11.24 -40.86
C GLY A 267 7.93 10.29 -41.97
N LEU A 268 7.12 10.74 -42.93
CA LEU A 268 6.67 9.94 -44.07
C LEU A 268 7.83 9.50 -44.98
N THR A 269 8.88 10.31 -45.07
CA THR A 269 10.12 9.96 -45.82
C THR A 269 10.74 8.68 -45.27
N ALA A 270 10.91 8.59 -43.95
CA ALA A 270 11.40 7.40 -43.27
C ALA A 270 10.43 6.22 -43.33
N LEU A 271 9.12 6.47 -43.16
CA LEU A 271 8.10 5.41 -43.25
C LEU A 271 8.08 4.74 -44.63
N THR A 272 8.23 5.54 -45.69
CA THR A 272 8.09 5.07 -47.07
C THR A 272 9.42 4.72 -47.74
N GLY A 273 10.55 5.05 -47.11
CA GLY A 273 11.90 4.91 -47.67
C GLY A 273 12.15 5.83 -48.86
N LYS A 274 11.48 6.99 -48.91
CA LYS A 274 11.60 7.99 -49.97
C LYS A 274 12.36 9.21 -49.46
N GLU A 275 13.28 9.72 -50.25
CA GLU A 275 14.06 10.93 -49.90
C GLU A 275 13.27 12.22 -50.16
N ASP A 276 12.48 12.24 -51.24
CA ASP A 276 11.59 13.36 -51.58
C ASP A 276 10.25 13.27 -50.84
N ILE A 277 9.77 14.40 -50.32
CA ILE A 277 8.56 14.47 -49.49
C ILE A 277 7.30 14.30 -50.33
N ALA A 278 7.24 14.88 -51.53
CA ALA A 278 6.07 14.73 -52.39
C ALA A 278 5.93 13.27 -52.87
N GLU A 279 7.04 12.60 -53.19
CA GLU A 279 7.05 11.16 -53.46
C GLU A 279 6.64 10.33 -52.22
N ALA A 280 7.12 10.69 -51.03
CA ALA A 280 6.78 10.03 -49.78
C ALA A 280 5.28 10.13 -49.49
N GLU A 281 4.68 11.32 -49.67
CA GLU A 281 3.26 11.55 -49.47
C GLU A 281 2.40 10.82 -50.51
N LEU A 282 2.84 10.79 -51.78
CA LEU A 282 2.15 10.03 -52.81
C LEU A 282 2.16 8.52 -52.49
N LYS A 283 3.30 7.99 -52.02
CA LYS A 283 3.40 6.59 -51.58
C LYS A 283 2.56 6.33 -50.32
N ALA A 284 2.55 7.24 -49.36
CA ALA A 284 1.72 7.15 -48.17
C ALA A 284 0.22 7.17 -48.53
N SER A 285 -0.20 8.01 -49.47
CA SER A 285 -1.59 8.03 -49.97
C SER A 285 -1.97 6.71 -50.65
N PHE A 286 -1.04 6.10 -51.37
CA PHE A 286 -1.25 4.76 -51.94
C PHE A 286 -1.39 3.70 -50.85
N MET A 287 -0.56 3.73 -49.80
CA MET A 287 -0.66 2.83 -48.65
C MET A 287 -2.03 2.95 -47.96
N VAL A 288 -2.50 4.18 -47.75
CA VAL A 288 -3.81 4.48 -47.14
C VAL A 288 -4.95 3.93 -48.00
N SER A 289 -5.03 4.34 -49.27
CA SER A 289 -6.10 3.91 -50.17
C SER A 289 -6.14 2.38 -50.36
N THR A 290 -4.98 1.74 -50.47
CA THR A 290 -4.88 0.28 -50.58
C THR A 290 -5.43 -0.41 -49.35
N TYR A 291 -5.01 0.03 -48.16
CA TYR A 291 -5.42 -0.60 -46.90
C TYR A 291 -6.93 -0.43 -46.65
N GLU A 292 -7.49 0.75 -46.92
CA GLU A 292 -8.92 1.04 -46.72
C GLU A 292 -9.83 0.36 -47.74
N THR A 293 -9.34 0.11 -48.96
CA THR A 293 -10.08 -0.70 -49.95
C THR A 293 -10.21 -2.15 -49.49
N LEU A 294 -9.20 -2.67 -48.78
CA LEU A 294 -9.15 -4.05 -48.31
C LEU A 294 -9.79 -4.25 -46.93
N ASN A 295 -9.85 -3.20 -46.10
CA ASN A 295 -10.25 -3.28 -44.71
C ASN A 295 -11.22 -2.17 -44.31
N ALA A 296 -12.29 -2.52 -43.59
CA ALA A 296 -13.16 -1.54 -42.95
C ALA A 296 -12.48 -0.93 -41.71
N THR A 297 -12.14 0.35 -41.76
CA THR A 297 -11.33 1.05 -40.72
C THR A 297 -12.13 2.04 -39.86
N ASP A 298 -13.40 2.33 -40.15
CA ASP A 298 -14.21 3.31 -39.41
C ASP A 298 -14.25 3.02 -37.90
N LYS A 299 -14.42 1.74 -37.56
CA LYS A 299 -14.48 1.29 -36.16
C LYS A 299 -13.12 1.42 -35.47
N LEU A 300 -12.01 1.22 -36.18
CA LEU A 300 -10.66 1.44 -35.64
C LEU A 300 -10.50 2.92 -35.26
N TRP A 301 -10.77 3.84 -36.18
CA TRP A 301 -10.62 5.27 -35.94
C TRP A 301 -11.56 5.80 -34.86
N LYS A 302 -12.80 5.29 -34.78
CA LYS A 302 -13.71 5.59 -33.66
C LYS A 302 -13.12 5.20 -32.30
N GLN A 303 -12.45 4.05 -32.19
CA GLN A 303 -11.82 3.60 -30.94
C GLN A 303 -10.52 4.37 -30.65
N VAL A 304 -9.72 4.67 -31.68
CA VAL A 304 -8.51 5.50 -31.55
C VAL A 304 -8.89 6.89 -31.01
N ASN A 305 -9.89 7.54 -31.60
CA ASN A 305 -10.35 8.87 -31.18
C ASN A 305 -10.96 8.86 -29.76
N ALA A 306 -11.60 7.76 -29.35
CA ALA A 306 -12.08 7.62 -27.97
C ALA A 306 -10.92 7.54 -26.97
N VAL A 307 -9.84 6.84 -27.31
CA VAL A 307 -8.62 6.69 -26.47
C VAL A 307 -7.86 8.01 -26.37
N THR A 308 -7.59 8.67 -27.50
CA THR A 308 -6.85 9.94 -27.53
C THR A 308 -7.67 11.10 -26.97
N GLY A 309 -8.97 11.17 -27.30
CA GLY A 309 -9.91 12.15 -26.76
C GLY A 309 -10.05 12.05 -25.24
N ALA A 310 -10.21 10.84 -24.68
CA ALA A 310 -10.24 10.65 -23.23
C ALA A 310 -8.94 11.07 -22.53
N THR A 311 -7.79 10.89 -23.19
CA THR A 311 -6.49 11.33 -22.69
C THR A 311 -6.40 12.86 -22.63
N LEU A 312 -6.86 13.55 -23.68
CA LEU A 312 -6.93 15.01 -23.72
C LEU A 312 -7.93 15.55 -22.70
N GLN A 313 -9.11 14.93 -22.61
CA GLN A 313 -10.14 15.29 -21.64
C GLN A 313 -9.62 15.16 -20.21
N LYS A 314 -8.89 14.07 -19.88
CA LYS A 314 -8.28 13.92 -18.56
C LYS A 314 -7.31 15.05 -18.24
N ALA A 315 -6.50 15.47 -19.21
CA ALA A 315 -5.57 16.58 -19.03
C ALA A 315 -6.29 17.93 -18.85
N TYR A 316 -7.40 18.15 -19.55
CA TYR A 316 -8.27 19.31 -19.36
C TYR A 316 -8.95 19.32 -17.99
N GLU A 317 -9.66 18.25 -17.63
CA GLU A 317 -10.39 18.12 -16.35
C GLU A 317 -9.47 18.22 -15.13
N SER A 318 -8.19 17.90 -15.28
CA SER A 318 -7.18 18.06 -14.24
C SER A 318 -6.48 19.42 -14.21
N GLY A 319 -6.95 20.37 -15.03
CA GLY A 319 -6.46 21.74 -15.10
C GLY A 319 -5.07 21.88 -15.73
N LEU A 320 -4.55 20.84 -16.42
CA LEU A 320 -3.23 20.88 -17.07
C LEU A 320 -3.23 21.71 -18.37
N MET A 321 -4.40 21.97 -18.95
CA MET A 321 -4.61 22.79 -20.16
C MET A 321 -5.85 23.69 -20.00
N SER A 322 -5.91 24.77 -20.77
CA SER A 322 -7.10 25.62 -20.84
C SER A 322 -8.19 24.99 -21.71
N LYS A 323 -9.41 25.54 -21.66
CA LYS A 323 -10.53 25.06 -22.49
C LYS A 323 -10.28 25.32 -23.98
N GLU A 324 -9.75 26.49 -24.29
CA GLU A 324 -9.37 26.91 -25.64
C GLU A 324 -8.30 25.94 -26.20
N THR A 325 -7.27 25.67 -25.40
CA THR A 325 -6.21 24.72 -25.77
C THR A 325 -6.77 23.31 -26.01
N PHE A 326 -7.71 22.86 -25.17
CA PHE A 326 -8.36 21.55 -25.33
C PHE A 326 -9.18 21.49 -26.63
N ASP A 327 -10.01 22.49 -26.89
CA ASP A 327 -10.88 22.52 -28.07
C ASP A 327 -10.05 22.59 -29.35
N ASP A 328 -9.03 23.45 -29.38
CA ASP A 328 -8.09 23.58 -30.51
C ASP A 328 -7.41 22.26 -30.87
N ILE A 329 -6.95 21.51 -29.86
CA ILE A 329 -6.21 20.26 -30.07
C ILE A 329 -7.16 19.13 -30.44
N ASN A 330 -8.33 19.07 -29.80
CA ASN A 330 -9.33 18.05 -30.07
C ASN A 330 -9.92 18.18 -31.48
N SER A 331 -9.97 19.38 -32.05
CA SER A 331 -10.38 19.60 -33.45
C SER A 331 -9.24 19.60 -34.48
N MET A 332 -7.99 19.51 -34.05
CA MET A 332 -6.82 19.69 -34.93
C MET A 332 -6.66 18.59 -35.97
N TYR A 333 -7.02 17.36 -35.61
CA TYR A 333 -6.80 16.17 -36.42
C TYR A 333 -8.00 15.23 -36.29
N GLU A 334 -8.50 14.76 -37.43
CA GLU A 334 -9.52 13.72 -37.52
C GLU A 334 -8.93 12.34 -37.19
N TYR A 335 -7.67 12.10 -37.55
CA TYR A 335 -6.98 10.80 -37.46
C TYR A 335 -5.78 10.85 -36.51
N TYR A 336 -5.93 11.47 -35.34
CA TYR A 336 -4.79 11.68 -34.43
C TYR A 336 -4.22 10.38 -33.85
N ILE A 337 -2.91 10.18 -34.06
CA ILE A 337 -2.11 9.20 -33.30
C ILE A 337 -0.78 9.82 -32.84
N PRO A 338 -0.23 9.42 -31.69
CA PRO A 338 1.02 9.95 -31.21
C PRO A 338 2.21 9.42 -32.01
N LEU A 339 2.74 10.23 -32.93
CA LEU A 339 3.96 9.93 -33.69
C LEU A 339 5.22 10.28 -32.89
N ARG A 340 5.50 9.53 -31.82
CA ARG A 340 6.62 9.73 -30.88
C ARG A 340 7.60 8.54 -30.88
N GLY A 341 8.78 8.69 -30.27
CA GLY A 341 9.80 7.64 -30.20
C GLY A 341 10.50 7.35 -31.54
N PHE A 342 11.39 6.35 -31.55
CA PHE A 342 12.16 5.90 -32.71
C PHE A 342 11.96 4.39 -32.90
N ASP A 343 11.74 3.94 -34.14
CA ASP A 343 11.59 2.51 -34.48
C ASP A 343 12.94 1.76 -34.45
N GLU A 344 14.05 2.43 -34.81
CA GLU A 344 15.41 1.87 -34.76
C GLU A 344 16.14 2.27 -33.46
N LYS A 345 16.77 1.30 -32.78
CA LYS A 345 17.59 1.55 -31.57
C LYS A 345 18.84 2.34 -31.96
N THR A 346 18.83 3.65 -31.77
CA THR A 346 20.02 4.47 -31.99
C THR A 346 20.96 4.37 -30.79
N GLY A 347 22.28 4.51 -30.99
CA GLY A 347 23.28 4.33 -29.92
C GLY A 347 23.08 5.24 -28.71
N GLU A 348 22.44 6.41 -28.89
CA GLU A 348 22.04 7.34 -27.82
C GLU A 348 20.86 6.82 -26.96
N ASP A 349 20.01 5.93 -27.49
CA ASP A 349 18.89 5.31 -26.76
C ASP A 349 19.34 4.29 -25.70
N THR A 350 20.61 3.85 -25.75
CA THR A 350 21.18 2.96 -24.72
C THR A 350 21.38 3.70 -23.38
N TYR A 351 21.48 5.03 -23.41
CA TYR A 351 21.63 5.86 -22.20
C TYR A 351 20.33 6.54 -21.78
N ALA A 352 19.41 6.86 -22.71
CA ALA A 352 18.23 7.67 -22.41
C ALA A 352 17.02 6.92 -21.82
N TYR A 353 16.95 5.59 -21.91
CA TYR A 353 15.77 4.83 -21.44
C TYR A 353 16.02 3.89 -20.26
N LEU A 354 17.28 3.53 -19.97
CA LEU A 354 17.58 2.42 -19.06
C LEU A 354 18.11 2.78 -17.66
N SER A 355 18.39 4.05 -17.33
CA SER A 355 18.90 4.35 -15.98
C SER A 355 18.62 5.73 -15.38
N ASP A 356 17.88 6.60 -16.05
CA ASP A 356 17.83 7.99 -15.60
C ASP A 356 16.76 8.22 -14.52
N LYS A 357 17.24 8.81 -13.42
CA LYS A 357 16.50 9.46 -12.31
C LYS A 357 15.59 10.62 -12.78
N ASN A 358 15.14 10.56 -14.03
CA ASN A 358 14.72 11.69 -14.85
C ASN A 358 13.65 11.30 -15.89
N SER A 359 12.95 10.17 -15.75
CA SER A 359 11.71 9.93 -16.52
C SER A 359 10.57 10.77 -15.95
N ALA A 360 10.71 12.10 -16.04
CA ALA A 360 9.61 13.02 -15.87
C ALA A 360 8.72 12.89 -17.11
N PHE A 361 7.83 11.90 -17.04
CA PHE A 361 6.51 11.81 -17.67
C PHE A 361 6.35 12.31 -19.13
N ASN A 362 5.73 11.49 -19.98
CA ASN A 362 5.33 11.91 -21.34
C ASN A 362 4.41 13.14 -21.25
N ALA A 363 4.91 14.33 -21.63
CA ALA A 363 4.08 15.53 -21.71
C ALA A 363 2.86 15.22 -22.60
N PRO A 364 1.62 15.49 -22.15
CA PRO A 364 0.43 15.22 -22.96
C PRO A 364 0.54 15.86 -24.35
N LEU A 365 1.18 17.03 -24.42
CA LEU A 365 1.43 17.81 -25.62
C LEU A 365 2.92 17.92 -25.91
N LYS A 366 3.31 17.70 -27.17
CA LYS A 366 4.66 17.97 -27.69
C LYS A 366 4.52 18.67 -29.04
N THR A 367 5.26 19.76 -29.23
CA THR A 367 5.27 20.52 -30.49
C THR A 367 5.94 19.71 -31.60
N ALA A 368 5.34 19.73 -32.79
CA ALA A 368 5.79 19.01 -33.97
C ALA A 368 6.84 19.80 -34.77
N LYS A 369 8.13 19.69 -34.47
CA LYS A 369 9.22 20.34 -35.25
C LYS A 369 9.66 19.54 -36.50
N GLY A 370 8.92 18.50 -36.86
CA GLY A 370 9.28 17.55 -37.92
C GLY A 370 10.32 16.51 -37.52
N ARG A 371 10.44 15.43 -38.32
CA ARG A 371 11.24 14.25 -37.98
C ARG A 371 11.79 13.53 -39.21
N LYS A 372 13.01 12.99 -39.07
CA LYS A 372 13.72 12.20 -40.11
C LYS A 372 13.66 10.68 -39.88
N SER A 373 13.04 10.24 -38.79
CA SER A 373 12.95 8.84 -38.38
C SER A 373 11.51 8.37 -38.35
N LYS A 374 11.27 7.07 -38.51
CA LYS A 374 9.96 6.45 -38.30
C LYS A 374 9.57 6.50 -36.81
N ALA A 375 8.29 6.78 -36.54
CA ALA A 375 7.73 6.79 -35.20
C ALA A 375 7.68 5.38 -34.60
N ASP A 376 7.70 5.31 -33.26
CA ASP A 376 7.51 4.05 -32.53
C ASP A 376 6.02 3.64 -32.50
N ASP A 377 5.72 2.44 -31.98
CA ASP A 377 4.39 1.85 -31.94
C ASP A 377 3.33 2.82 -31.37
N PRO A 378 2.28 3.16 -32.16
CA PRO A 378 1.30 4.16 -31.77
C PRO A 378 0.40 3.68 -30.61
N PHE A 379 0.14 2.38 -30.49
CA PHE A 379 -0.69 1.83 -29.41
C PHE A 379 0.00 1.90 -28.05
N ALA A 380 1.29 1.54 -27.99
CA ALA A 380 2.10 1.66 -26.78
C ALA A 380 2.25 3.12 -26.32
N ASN A 381 2.38 4.05 -27.28
CA ASN A 381 2.42 5.48 -26.99
C ASN A 381 1.06 6.00 -26.48
N MET A 382 -0.07 5.58 -27.07
CA MET A 382 -1.40 5.95 -26.59
C MET A 382 -1.65 5.48 -25.14
N GLU A 383 -1.32 4.22 -24.83
CA GLU A 383 -1.44 3.68 -23.47
C GLU A 383 -0.54 4.45 -22.49
N SER A 384 0.72 4.66 -22.84
CA SER A 384 1.68 5.41 -22.02
C SER A 384 1.25 6.85 -21.78
N MET A 385 0.70 7.53 -22.79
CA MET A 385 0.20 8.89 -22.68
C MET A 385 -1.03 8.97 -21.78
N ALA A 386 -1.96 8.04 -21.90
CA ALA A 386 -3.14 7.97 -21.05
C ALA A 386 -2.77 7.75 -19.58
N GLU A 387 -1.91 6.77 -19.29
CA GLU A 387 -1.43 6.55 -17.91
C GLU A 387 -0.69 7.77 -17.36
N SER A 388 0.15 8.41 -18.18
CA SER A 388 0.87 9.64 -17.80
C SER A 388 -0.10 10.79 -17.50
N ALA A 389 -1.12 11.00 -18.34
CA ALA A 389 -2.14 12.03 -18.16
C ALA A 389 -2.97 11.77 -16.90
N ILE A 390 -3.37 10.53 -16.65
CA ILE A 390 -4.07 10.10 -15.43
C ILE A 390 -3.22 10.42 -14.19
N MET A 391 -1.96 9.99 -14.17
CA MET A 391 -1.10 10.15 -13.01
C MET A 391 -0.73 11.62 -12.72
N GLN A 392 -0.38 12.39 -13.75
CA GLN A 392 -0.09 13.81 -13.62
C GLN A 392 -1.36 14.57 -13.23
N GLY A 393 -2.46 14.30 -13.91
CA GLY A 393 -3.73 14.96 -13.69
C GLY A 393 -4.25 14.73 -12.27
N ASN A 394 -4.19 13.49 -11.79
CA ASN A 394 -4.61 13.18 -10.43
C ASN A 394 -3.68 13.76 -9.37
N ARG A 395 -2.35 13.77 -9.58
CA ARG A 395 -1.43 14.42 -8.64
C ARG A 395 -1.66 15.93 -8.62
N ASN A 396 -1.91 16.53 -9.79
CA ASN A 396 -2.21 17.96 -9.89
C ASN A 396 -3.52 18.29 -9.15
N THR A 397 -4.60 17.57 -9.45
CA THR A 397 -5.94 17.81 -8.90
C THR A 397 -6.06 17.45 -7.42
N LEU A 398 -5.58 16.26 -7.02
CA LEU A 398 -5.76 15.74 -5.67
C LEU A 398 -4.77 16.32 -4.67
N VAL A 399 -3.61 16.81 -5.10
CA VAL A 399 -2.55 17.24 -4.18
C VAL A 399 -2.18 18.69 -4.41
N LYS A 400 -1.72 19.03 -5.61
CA LYS A 400 -1.14 20.35 -5.89
C LYS A 400 -2.18 21.47 -5.85
N GLN A 401 -3.30 21.32 -6.56
CA GLN A 401 -4.40 22.29 -6.55
C GLN A 401 -5.05 22.39 -5.16
N LYS A 402 -5.20 21.29 -4.43
CA LYS A 402 -5.71 21.32 -3.06
C LYS A 402 -4.80 22.08 -2.11
N PHE A 403 -3.48 21.93 -2.25
CA PHE A 403 -2.54 22.71 -1.45
C PHE A 403 -2.52 24.19 -1.85
N LEU A 404 -2.67 24.50 -3.15
CA LEU A 404 -2.86 25.88 -3.60
C LEU A 404 -4.12 26.49 -2.97
N ASN A 405 -5.25 25.78 -2.99
CA ASN A 405 -6.49 26.22 -2.34
C ASN A 405 -6.28 26.45 -0.84
N PHE A 406 -5.59 25.54 -0.16
CA PHE A 406 -5.23 25.69 1.26
C PHE A 406 -4.40 26.95 1.50
N ALA A 407 -3.34 27.16 0.72
CA ALA A 407 -2.46 28.32 0.86
C ALA A 407 -3.20 29.66 0.61
N LEU A 408 -4.12 29.67 -0.35
CA LEU A 408 -4.94 30.85 -0.65
C LEU A 408 -5.98 31.12 0.45
N ASN A 409 -6.62 30.08 0.98
CA ASN A 409 -7.62 30.19 2.05
C ASN A 409 -7.02 30.46 3.43
N HIS A 410 -5.74 30.09 3.62
CA HIS A 410 -5.01 30.24 4.87
C HIS A 410 -3.68 31.00 4.67
N PRO A 411 -3.72 32.32 4.37
CA PRO A 411 -2.51 33.12 4.18
C PRO A 411 -1.58 33.05 5.41
N SER A 412 -0.32 32.68 5.19
CA SER A 412 0.66 32.52 6.26
C SER A 412 2.07 32.94 5.83
N ASP A 413 2.96 33.15 6.80
CA ASP A 413 4.38 33.40 6.54
C ASP A 413 5.16 32.14 6.10
N LEU A 414 4.54 30.96 6.14
CA LEU A 414 5.13 29.69 5.75
C LEU A 414 5.07 29.43 4.24
N VAL A 415 4.07 30.00 3.54
CA VAL A 415 3.80 29.68 2.13
C VAL A 415 3.61 30.96 1.31
N SER A 416 4.37 31.08 0.23
CA SER A 416 4.20 32.13 -0.78
C SER A 416 3.61 31.54 -2.06
N VAL A 417 2.69 32.25 -2.70
CA VAL A 417 2.12 31.87 -4.01
C VAL A 417 2.45 32.97 -5.01
N SER A 418 3.02 32.61 -6.16
CA SER A 418 3.32 33.55 -7.25
C SER A 418 2.99 32.94 -8.62
N ASN A 419 2.86 33.79 -9.64
CA ASN A 419 2.72 33.35 -11.02
C ASN A 419 4.06 32.82 -11.55
N VAL A 420 4.02 31.99 -12.59
CA VAL A 420 5.22 31.63 -13.38
C VAL A 420 5.57 32.78 -14.33
N TRP A 421 6.86 33.12 -14.38
CA TRP A 421 7.42 34.08 -15.33
C TRP A 421 8.20 33.35 -16.40
N LEU A 422 8.18 33.88 -17.63
CA LEU A 422 8.83 33.29 -18.80
C LEU A 422 9.89 34.24 -19.36
N GLU A 423 11.01 33.69 -19.80
CA GLU A 423 12.06 34.37 -20.57
C GLU A 423 12.21 33.70 -21.94
N HIS A 424 12.31 34.50 -22.98
CA HIS A 424 12.58 34.05 -24.34
C HIS A 424 14.08 33.77 -24.51
N ASP A 425 14.41 32.55 -24.95
CA ASP A 425 15.77 32.19 -25.33
C ASP A 425 15.95 32.38 -26.84
N ASP A 426 16.69 33.43 -27.21
CA ASP A 426 16.94 33.82 -28.60
C ASP A 426 17.78 32.79 -29.40
N VAL A 427 18.48 31.87 -28.72
CA VAL A 427 19.29 30.82 -29.36
C VAL A 427 18.43 29.61 -29.73
N THR A 428 17.54 29.22 -28.81
CA THR A 428 16.65 28.06 -29.02
C THR A 428 15.30 28.42 -29.63
N ASP A 429 14.95 29.71 -29.67
CA ASP A 429 13.63 30.24 -30.04
C ASP A 429 12.51 29.58 -29.20
N GLU A 430 12.75 29.47 -27.89
CA GLU A 430 11.86 28.81 -26.93
C GLU A 430 11.71 29.67 -25.67
N TRP A 431 10.48 29.72 -25.14
CA TRP A 431 10.21 30.31 -23.83
C TRP A 431 10.60 29.34 -22.72
N LYS A 432 11.29 29.86 -21.70
CA LYS A 432 11.76 29.10 -20.54
C LYS A 432 11.16 29.70 -19.26
N PRO A 433 10.73 28.86 -18.31
CA PRO A 433 10.28 29.36 -17.01
C PRO A 433 11.48 29.90 -16.23
N VAL A 434 11.31 31.09 -15.65
CA VAL A 434 12.29 31.71 -14.76
C VAL A 434 11.78 31.61 -13.33
N PHE A 435 12.65 31.20 -12.43
CA PHE A 435 12.36 31.06 -11.00
C PHE A 435 13.26 31.99 -10.19
N ALA A 436 13.01 32.12 -8.89
CA ALA A 436 13.94 32.83 -8.03
C ALA A 436 15.27 32.05 -7.92
N ASP A 437 16.31 32.51 -8.64
CA ASP A 437 17.57 31.76 -8.88
C ASP A 437 18.45 31.58 -7.62
N ASN A 438 18.27 32.45 -6.62
CA ASN A 438 19.17 32.57 -5.46
C ASN A 438 18.66 31.88 -4.18
N LEU A 439 17.74 30.92 -4.28
CA LEU A 439 17.24 30.16 -3.12
C LEU A 439 18.20 29.01 -2.78
N SER A 440 18.94 29.16 -1.68
CA SER A 440 19.89 28.18 -1.12
C SER A 440 19.25 27.36 0.00
N GLU A 441 19.68 26.11 0.17
CA GLU A 441 19.29 25.26 1.32
C GLU A 441 19.70 25.88 2.68
N ASN A 442 20.70 26.76 2.67
CA ASN A 442 21.20 27.44 3.87
C ASN A 442 20.55 28.81 4.09
N ASP A 443 19.71 29.29 3.16
CA ASP A 443 19.03 30.57 3.34
C ASP A 443 18.08 30.50 4.53
N SER A 444 18.05 31.56 5.32
CA SER A 444 17.04 31.69 6.34
C SER A 444 15.65 31.86 5.70
N PRO A 445 14.60 31.38 6.39
CA PRO A 445 13.22 31.53 5.91
C PRO A 445 12.79 32.96 5.54
N ALA A 446 13.35 33.99 6.21
CA ALA A 446 13.07 35.39 5.91
C ALA A 446 13.80 35.87 4.65
N GLU A 447 15.02 35.38 4.41
CA GLU A 447 15.76 35.65 3.18
C GLU A 447 15.06 35.01 1.97
N ILE A 448 14.48 33.83 2.11
CA ILE A 448 13.69 33.18 1.05
C ILE A 448 12.49 34.04 0.66
N GLU A 449 11.66 34.47 1.63
CA GLU A 449 10.49 35.32 1.36
C GLU A 449 10.90 36.63 0.67
N GLN A 450 11.96 37.29 1.17
CA GLN A 450 12.44 38.54 0.57
C GLN A 450 13.00 38.33 -0.84
N LYS A 451 13.76 37.25 -1.08
CA LYS A 451 14.30 36.92 -2.41
C LYS A 451 13.17 36.64 -3.41
N VAL A 452 12.13 35.92 -3.00
CA VAL A 452 10.96 35.65 -3.85
C VAL A 452 10.20 36.95 -4.16
N LYS A 453 10.00 37.82 -3.16
CA LYS A 453 9.36 39.13 -3.37
C LYS A 453 10.15 39.99 -4.37
N ASN A 454 11.44 40.19 -4.11
CA ASN A 454 12.33 40.98 -4.99
C ASN A 454 12.38 40.42 -6.42
N PHE A 455 12.35 39.10 -6.55
CA PHE A 455 12.31 38.43 -7.85
C PHE A 455 11.00 38.75 -8.59
N ASN A 456 9.84 38.60 -7.94
CA ASN A 456 8.56 38.89 -8.58
C ASN A 456 8.42 40.36 -8.98
N ASP A 457 8.85 41.29 -8.12
CA ASP A 457 8.84 42.73 -8.41
C ASP A 457 9.71 43.05 -9.64
N ARG A 458 10.91 42.46 -9.72
CA ARG A 458 11.80 42.60 -10.87
C ARG A 458 11.18 42.02 -12.16
N MET A 459 10.55 40.84 -12.08
CA MET A 459 9.94 40.22 -13.26
C MET A 459 8.76 41.03 -13.77
N GLN A 460 7.95 41.63 -12.89
CA GLN A 460 6.90 42.57 -13.30
C GLN A 460 7.46 43.78 -14.05
N GLU A 461 8.56 44.36 -13.57
CA GLU A 461 9.23 45.46 -14.28
C GLU A 461 9.78 45.01 -15.63
N LEU A 462 10.41 43.83 -15.71
CA LEU A 462 10.95 43.28 -16.96
C LEU A 462 9.85 42.99 -17.98
N CYS A 463 8.71 42.44 -17.57
CA CYS A 463 7.57 42.23 -18.48
C CYS A 463 7.01 43.54 -19.04
N LYS A 464 7.04 44.63 -18.26
CA LYS A 464 6.62 45.96 -18.72
C LYS A 464 7.63 46.60 -19.68
N ASN A 465 8.92 46.45 -19.39
CA ASN A 465 9.99 47.14 -20.12
C ASN A 465 10.48 46.36 -21.36
N GLU A 466 10.45 45.03 -21.30
CA GLU A 466 10.97 44.11 -22.33
C GLU A 466 9.95 43.00 -22.65
N PRO A 467 8.73 43.35 -23.14
CA PRO A 467 7.62 42.39 -23.34
C PRO A 467 7.87 41.33 -24.43
N ASP A 468 8.83 41.58 -25.31
CA ASP A 468 9.28 40.62 -26.34
C ASP A 468 10.24 39.57 -25.76
N LYS A 469 10.85 39.84 -24.59
CA LYS A 469 11.81 38.94 -23.93
C LYS A 469 11.27 38.31 -22.65
N TYR A 470 10.43 39.01 -21.90
CA TYR A 470 9.87 38.52 -20.63
C TYR A 470 8.35 38.60 -20.63
N ARG A 471 7.67 37.54 -20.21
CA ARG A 471 6.20 37.49 -20.14
C ARG A 471 5.69 36.79 -18.88
N SER A 472 4.53 37.21 -18.41
CA SER A 472 3.76 36.51 -17.37
C SER A 472 3.01 35.34 -17.99
N GLN A 473 3.14 34.14 -17.41
CA GLN A 473 2.38 33.00 -17.88
C GLN A 473 0.87 33.17 -17.60
N LYS A 474 0.49 33.90 -16.53
CA LYS A 474 -0.92 34.19 -16.20
C LYS A 474 -1.61 34.96 -17.33
N GLU A 475 -0.92 35.91 -17.94
CA GLU A 475 -1.45 36.78 -19.01
C GLU A 475 -1.35 36.11 -20.39
N HIS A 476 -0.42 35.17 -20.54
CA HIS A 476 -0.16 34.45 -21.79
C HIS A 476 -0.15 32.93 -21.57
N PRO A 477 -1.30 32.33 -21.20
CA PRO A 477 -1.39 30.89 -20.91
C PRO A 477 -1.20 30.02 -22.16
N ASP A 478 -1.32 30.62 -23.35
CA ASP A 478 -1.13 30.02 -24.67
C ASP A 478 0.34 29.77 -25.01
N ILE A 479 1.30 30.43 -24.35
CA ILE A 479 2.73 30.27 -24.63
C ILE A 479 3.21 28.90 -24.15
N PRO A 480 3.66 28.01 -25.05
CA PRO A 480 4.22 26.73 -24.66
C PRO A 480 5.66 26.93 -24.17
N TYR A 481 5.95 26.42 -22.98
CA TYR A 481 7.31 26.33 -22.44
C TYR A 481 7.56 24.93 -21.89
N ARG A 482 8.83 24.53 -21.87
CA ARG A 482 9.26 23.26 -21.29
C ARG A 482 9.85 23.52 -19.91
N VAL A 483 9.25 22.94 -18.88
CA VAL A 483 9.92 22.78 -17.59
C VAL A 483 10.90 21.61 -17.75
N VAL A 484 12.18 21.91 -17.96
CA VAL A 484 13.22 20.87 -18.07
C VAL A 484 13.62 20.43 -16.65
N GLU A 485 12.90 19.41 -16.15
CA GLU A 485 13.30 18.58 -15.01
C GLU A 485 13.49 19.21 -13.62
N SER A 486 13.42 18.33 -12.62
CA SER A 486 13.68 18.46 -11.19
C SER A 486 14.98 19.18 -10.78
N ARG A 487 15.85 19.52 -11.74
CA ARG A 487 17.08 20.29 -11.54
C ARG A 487 16.84 21.80 -11.53
N ASP A 488 15.84 22.27 -12.28
CA ASP A 488 15.50 23.69 -12.38
C ASP A 488 14.52 24.12 -11.28
N LEU A 489 13.69 23.19 -10.78
CA LEU A 489 12.83 23.41 -9.62
C LEU A 489 13.61 23.30 -8.31
N LYS A 490 13.76 24.42 -7.61
CA LYS A 490 14.41 24.44 -6.28
C LYS A 490 13.60 23.63 -5.27
N GLN A 491 14.27 23.06 -4.27
CA GLN A 491 13.66 22.15 -3.28
C GLN A 491 12.46 22.73 -2.52
N HIS A 492 12.31 24.05 -2.51
CA HIS A 492 11.22 24.77 -1.85
C HIS A 492 9.98 25.02 -2.73
N GLN A 493 10.05 24.74 -4.03
CA GLN A 493 9.04 25.16 -5.00
C GLN A 493 8.17 24.00 -5.48
N VAL A 494 6.88 24.27 -5.64
CA VAL A 494 5.86 23.35 -6.16
C VAL A 494 5.12 24.04 -7.29
N LEU A 495 5.21 23.50 -8.50
CA LEU A 495 4.38 23.95 -9.62
C LEU A 495 2.98 23.36 -9.53
N VAL A 496 1.98 24.21 -9.67
CA VAL A 496 0.56 23.85 -9.65
C VAL A 496 -0.11 24.41 -10.90
N LYS A 497 -0.78 23.56 -11.69
CA LYS A 497 -1.55 24.00 -12.86
C LYS A 497 -3.03 24.09 -12.53
N ARG A 498 -3.70 25.17 -12.94
CA ARG A 498 -5.14 25.36 -12.78
C ARG A 498 -5.67 26.07 -14.03
N ASN A 499 -6.53 25.38 -14.78
CA ASN A 499 -7.11 25.85 -16.04
C ASN A 499 -6.08 26.33 -17.07
N GLY A 500 -4.94 25.64 -17.18
CA GLY A 500 -3.85 26.03 -18.09
C GLY A 500 -2.93 27.13 -17.55
N VAL A 501 -3.28 27.81 -16.46
CA VAL A 501 -2.41 28.77 -15.75
C VAL A 501 -1.53 28.02 -14.74
N GLU A 502 -0.25 28.34 -14.68
CA GLU A 502 0.72 27.75 -13.75
C GLU A 502 1.09 28.72 -12.62
N TYR A 503 1.03 28.20 -11.39
CA TYR A 503 1.37 28.87 -10.15
C TYR A 503 2.60 28.21 -9.54
N VAL A 504 3.48 29.03 -8.95
CA VAL A 504 4.60 28.56 -8.11
C VAL A 504 4.20 28.74 -6.65
N VAL A 505 4.06 27.63 -5.93
CA VAL A 505 3.90 27.63 -4.48
C VAL A 505 5.26 27.40 -3.83
N THR A 506 5.74 28.36 -3.06
CA THR A 506 7.05 28.33 -2.40
C THR A 506 6.87 28.13 -0.89
N ILE A 507 7.49 27.09 -0.33
CA ILE A 507 7.56 26.88 1.12
C ILE A 507 8.71 27.72 1.66
N ASN A 508 8.39 28.78 2.41
CA ASN A 508 9.36 29.70 2.98
C ASN A 508 10.12 29.08 4.17
N GLY A 509 9.66 27.96 4.73
CA GLY A 509 10.35 27.18 5.77
C GLY A 509 11.11 25.97 5.22
N ASN A 510 11.33 24.94 6.04
CA ASN A 510 12.01 23.71 5.62
C ASN A 510 11.39 23.06 4.35
N PRO A 511 12.20 22.70 3.32
CA PRO A 511 11.69 22.28 2.01
C PRO A 511 10.96 20.94 1.99
N ARG A 512 10.99 20.15 3.07
CA ARG A 512 10.38 18.80 3.10
C ARG A 512 8.91 18.77 2.70
N ALA A 513 8.12 19.78 3.04
CA ALA A 513 6.73 19.87 2.60
C ALA A 513 6.59 20.04 1.08
N ALA A 514 7.45 20.86 0.44
CA ALA A 514 7.50 21.00 -1.01
C ALA A 514 7.98 19.70 -1.68
N GLN A 515 9.00 19.06 -1.11
CA GLN A 515 9.49 17.76 -1.55
C GLN A 515 8.39 16.69 -1.47
N ALA A 516 7.56 16.70 -0.42
CA ALA A 516 6.42 15.80 -0.26
C ALA A 516 5.33 16.06 -1.31
N LEU A 517 4.96 17.32 -1.54
CA LEU A 517 4.01 17.73 -2.59
C LEU A 517 4.48 17.33 -4.00
N ASN A 518 5.79 17.44 -4.26
CA ASN A 518 6.42 16.98 -5.50
C ASN A 518 6.62 15.46 -5.57
N GLY A 519 6.33 14.71 -4.50
CA GLY A 519 6.45 13.26 -4.43
C GLY A 519 7.88 12.75 -4.22
N GLN A 520 8.84 13.62 -3.93
CA GLN A 520 10.26 13.27 -3.74
C GLN A 520 10.51 12.49 -2.45
N THR A 521 9.60 12.60 -1.47
CA THR A 521 9.67 11.84 -0.21
C THR A 521 9.19 10.40 -0.34
N ASN A 522 8.55 10.05 -1.46
CA ASN A 522 8.11 8.68 -1.71
C ASN A 522 9.33 7.78 -2.01
N PRO A 523 9.61 6.76 -1.19
CA PRO A 523 10.78 5.90 -1.34
C PRO A 523 10.80 5.11 -2.66
N ASP A 524 9.66 4.91 -3.30
CA ASP A 524 9.56 4.11 -4.52
C ASP A 524 10.01 4.89 -5.79
N ASN A 525 10.37 6.18 -5.65
CA ASN A 525 10.67 7.09 -6.77
C ASN A 525 12.16 7.17 -7.18
N ASP A 526 13.14 6.76 -6.35
CA ASP A 526 14.56 6.74 -6.78
C ASP A 526 15.29 5.56 -6.14
N ASN A 527 15.94 4.73 -6.95
CA ASN A 527 16.87 3.68 -6.47
C ASN A 527 18.06 3.52 -7.45
N ALA A 528 18.79 4.60 -7.75
CA ALA A 528 20.02 4.50 -8.56
C ALA A 528 21.28 4.53 -7.69
N GLY A 529 22.07 3.45 -7.79
CA GLY A 529 23.36 3.21 -7.13
C GLY A 529 23.63 1.70 -6.97
N ALA A 530 24.89 1.29 -6.76
CA ALA A 530 25.26 -0.13 -6.56
C ALA A 530 24.56 -0.78 -5.35
N ILE A 531 24.31 0.01 -4.30
CA ILE A 531 23.48 -0.39 -3.14
C ILE A 531 21.99 -0.51 -3.53
N GLY A 532 21.50 0.33 -4.44
CA GLY A 532 20.14 0.27 -4.99
C GLY A 532 19.87 -0.95 -5.89
N ALA A 533 20.90 -1.56 -6.49
CA ALA A 533 20.75 -2.82 -7.25
C ALA A 533 20.45 -4.02 -6.32
N ILE A 534 21.13 -4.10 -5.17
CA ILE A 534 20.92 -5.14 -4.16
C ILE A 534 19.54 -4.96 -3.49
N LEU A 535 19.16 -3.73 -3.18
CA LEU A 535 17.82 -3.41 -2.64
C LEU A 535 16.71 -3.74 -3.65
N ARG A 536 16.90 -3.49 -4.96
CA ARG A 536 15.94 -3.86 -6.02
C ARG A 536 15.76 -5.36 -6.18
N ALA A 537 16.84 -6.15 -6.07
CA ALA A 537 16.75 -7.61 -6.10
C ALA A 537 15.97 -8.14 -4.88
N GLY A 538 16.25 -7.60 -3.69
CA GLY A 538 15.52 -7.90 -2.45
C GLY A 538 14.03 -7.52 -2.53
N GLU A 539 13.71 -6.33 -3.02
CA GLU A 539 12.32 -5.85 -3.19
C GLU A 539 11.54 -6.64 -4.25
N ALA A 540 12.17 -7.01 -5.38
CA ALA A 540 11.53 -7.83 -6.41
C ALA A 540 11.22 -9.25 -5.92
N LEU A 541 12.15 -9.86 -5.17
CA LEU A 541 11.95 -11.16 -4.52
C LEU A 541 10.90 -11.07 -3.41
N ASN A 542 10.94 -10.05 -2.56
CA ASN A 542 9.94 -9.82 -1.51
C ASN A 542 8.55 -9.53 -2.09
N ARG A 543 8.43 -8.84 -3.23
CA ARG A 543 7.15 -8.63 -3.91
C ARG A 543 6.55 -9.94 -4.42
N GLN A 544 7.38 -10.85 -4.96
CA GLN A 544 6.93 -12.19 -5.37
C GLN A 544 6.52 -13.04 -4.15
N LEU A 545 7.35 -13.05 -3.09
CA LEU A 545 7.04 -13.76 -1.84
C LEU A 545 5.77 -13.20 -1.18
N SER A 546 5.59 -11.89 -1.15
CA SER A 546 4.38 -11.22 -0.68
C SER A 546 3.15 -11.71 -1.44
N ALA A 547 3.20 -11.74 -2.78
CA ALA A 547 2.10 -12.25 -3.59
C ALA A 547 1.82 -13.75 -3.36
N PHE A 548 2.86 -14.57 -3.10
CA PHE A 548 2.70 -16.00 -2.78
C PHE A 548 2.12 -16.26 -1.39
N TYR A 549 2.46 -15.41 -0.40
CA TYR A 549 1.91 -15.51 0.95
C TYR A 549 0.50 -14.92 1.08
N THR A 550 0.15 -13.95 0.22
CA THR A 550 -1.11 -13.20 0.29
C THR A 550 -2.10 -13.57 -0.83
N THR A 551 -2.01 -12.91 -1.99
CA THR A 551 -2.97 -12.99 -3.10
C THR A 551 -3.10 -14.40 -3.69
N ARG A 552 -2.09 -15.26 -3.54
CA ARG A 552 -2.07 -16.64 -4.06
C ARG A 552 -2.31 -17.70 -2.98
N ASN A 553 -2.75 -17.31 -1.77
CA ASN A 553 -2.98 -18.22 -0.64
C ASN A 553 -4.44 -18.18 -0.14
N PRO A 554 -5.29 -19.18 -0.46
CA PRO A 554 -6.68 -19.25 0.00
C PRO A 554 -6.85 -19.22 1.53
N ASP A 555 -5.89 -19.77 2.28
CA ASP A 555 -5.95 -19.77 3.74
C ASP A 555 -5.69 -18.38 4.34
N PHE A 556 -4.87 -17.56 3.66
CA PHE A 556 -4.57 -16.20 4.11
C PHE A 556 -5.80 -15.29 4.04
N VAL A 557 -6.65 -15.49 3.04
CA VAL A 557 -7.86 -14.70 2.78
C VAL A 557 -8.83 -14.76 3.97
N VAL A 558 -9.11 -15.96 4.45
CA VAL A 558 -10.08 -16.17 5.55
C VAL A 558 -9.51 -15.71 6.88
N SER A 559 -8.24 -16.02 7.16
CA SER A 559 -7.59 -15.58 8.39
C SER A 559 -7.47 -14.05 8.47
N ASN A 560 -7.17 -13.38 7.35
CA ASN A 560 -7.22 -11.92 7.27
C ASN A 560 -8.62 -11.36 7.42
N PHE A 561 -9.63 -11.94 6.76
CA PHE A 561 -11.02 -11.49 6.90
C PHE A 561 -11.44 -11.46 8.37
N ILE A 562 -11.18 -12.56 9.09
CA ILE A 562 -11.52 -12.71 10.51
C ILE A 562 -10.75 -11.68 11.35
N ARG A 563 -9.45 -11.52 11.09
CA ARG A 563 -8.59 -10.56 11.79
C ARG A 563 -9.04 -9.11 11.56
N ASP A 564 -9.32 -8.74 10.33
CA ASP A 564 -9.72 -7.40 9.93
C ASP A 564 -11.16 -7.11 10.38
N ALA A 565 -12.03 -8.13 10.41
CA ALA A 565 -13.35 -8.05 11.04
C ALA A 565 -13.24 -7.75 12.53
N LEU A 566 -12.43 -8.51 13.28
CA LEU A 566 -12.20 -8.26 14.71
C LEU A 566 -11.59 -6.88 14.96
N TYR A 567 -10.53 -6.53 14.23
CA TYR A 567 -9.88 -5.23 14.37
C TYR A 567 -10.85 -4.09 14.06
N GLY A 568 -11.49 -4.09 12.89
CA GLY A 568 -12.42 -3.06 12.48
C GLY A 568 -13.61 -2.91 13.44
N ASN A 569 -14.26 -4.02 13.81
CA ASN A 569 -15.46 -3.99 14.67
C ASN A 569 -15.17 -3.59 16.12
N THR A 570 -13.93 -3.73 16.62
CA THR A 570 -13.54 -3.28 17.96
C THR A 570 -12.96 -1.86 17.92
N MET A 571 -12.12 -1.57 16.93
CA MET A 571 -11.41 -0.30 16.79
C MET A 571 -12.36 0.86 16.52
N VAL A 572 -13.51 0.65 15.86
CA VAL A 572 -14.54 1.70 15.71
C VAL A 572 -15.13 2.18 17.03
N TRP A 573 -15.22 1.34 18.06
CA TRP A 573 -15.70 1.76 19.39
C TRP A 573 -14.71 2.66 20.11
N VAL A 574 -13.42 2.48 19.82
CA VAL A 574 -12.34 3.33 20.33
C VAL A 574 -12.28 4.64 19.54
N LYS A 575 -12.25 4.56 18.20
CA LYS A 575 -12.09 5.69 17.28
C LYS A 575 -13.30 6.61 17.19
N GLU A 576 -14.50 6.08 17.33
CA GLU A 576 -15.73 6.78 16.93
C GLU A 576 -16.80 6.80 18.03
N SER A 577 -17.93 7.41 17.71
CA SER A 577 -19.12 7.39 18.57
C SER A 577 -19.81 6.01 18.56
N PRO A 578 -20.53 5.63 19.63
CA PRO A 578 -21.33 4.40 19.66
C PRO A 578 -22.30 4.26 18.48
N ASN A 579 -22.92 5.36 18.03
CA ASN A 579 -23.81 5.36 16.87
C ASN A 579 -23.06 5.00 15.57
N TYR A 580 -21.86 5.54 15.37
CA TYR A 580 -21.01 5.16 14.23
C TYR A 580 -20.66 3.68 14.30
N ALA A 581 -20.21 3.19 15.46
CA ALA A 581 -19.80 1.80 15.63
C ALA A 581 -20.94 0.81 15.34
N VAL A 582 -22.15 1.08 15.83
CA VAL A 582 -23.34 0.24 15.55
C VAL A 582 -23.67 0.22 14.05
N ARG A 583 -23.62 1.38 13.37
CA ARG A 583 -23.86 1.47 11.92
C ARG A 583 -22.78 0.75 11.13
N TYR A 584 -21.53 0.89 11.52
CA TYR A 584 -20.40 0.17 10.92
C TYR A 584 -20.60 -1.33 11.00
N ASN A 585 -20.91 -1.88 12.18
CA ASN A 585 -21.13 -3.31 12.35
C ASN A 585 -22.29 -3.82 11.48
N LYS A 586 -23.40 -3.06 11.40
CA LYS A 586 -24.52 -3.38 10.51
C LYS A 586 -24.13 -3.36 9.02
N ASN A 587 -23.39 -2.34 8.59
CA ASN A 587 -22.92 -2.23 7.22
C ASN A 587 -21.92 -3.36 6.90
N PHE A 588 -21.02 -3.70 7.82
CA PHE A 588 -20.05 -4.79 7.68
C PHE A 588 -20.73 -6.15 7.48
N MET A 589 -21.81 -6.42 8.23
CA MET A 589 -22.66 -7.59 8.00
C MET A 589 -23.37 -7.56 6.64
N LYS A 590 -23.82 -6.37 6.22
CA LYS A 590 -24.51 -6.16 4.94
C LYS A 590 -23.59 -6.39 3.75
N VAL A 591 -22.35 -5.93 3.78
CA VAL A 591 -21.41 -6.01 2.64
C VAL A 591 -20.41 -7.15 2.81
N ASN A 592 -20.93 -8.37 2.98
CA ASN A 592 -20.11 -9.56 3.09
C ASN A 592 -19.38 -9.92 1.76
N PRO A 593 -18.42 -10.86 1.77
CA PRO A 593 -17.63 -11.18 0.57
C PRO A 593 -18.45 -11.62 -0.66
N ALA A 594 -19.61 -12.25 -0.46
CA ALA A 594 -20.48 -12.66 -1.55
C ALA A 594 -21.13 -11.45 -2.25
N ILE A 595 -21.61 -10.48 -1.46
CA ILE A 595 -22.17 -9.23 -1.98
C ILE A 595 -21.08 -8.40 -2.65
N MET A 596 -19.91 -8.29 -2.03
CA MET A 596 -18.75 -7.59 -2.62
C MET A 596 -18.35 -8.18 -3.97
N LYS A 597 -18.36 -9.51 -4.12
CA LYS A 597 -18.10 -10.18 -5.40
C LYS A 597 -19.14 -9.80 -6.47
N VAL A 598 -20.42 -9.72 -6.11
CA VAL A 598 -21.48 -9.27 -7.03
C VAL A 598 -21.22 -7.82 -7.45
N LEU A 599 -20.90 -6.94 -6.50
CA LEU A 599 -20.58 -5.53 -6.76
C LEU A 599 -19.37 -5.37 -7.68
N PHE A 600 -18.28 -6.12 -7.45
CA PHE A 600 -17.11 -6.11 -8.33
C PHE A 600 -17.41 -6.65 -9.73
N SER A 601 -18.25 -7.69 -9.84
CA SER A 601 -18.68 -8.22 -11.14
C SER A 601 -19.53 -7.19 -11.91
N LYS A 602 -20.46 -6.52 -11.22
CA LYS A 602 -21.27 -5.44 -11.81
C LYS A 602 -20.42 -4.26 -12.24
N LEU A 603 -19.44 -3.84 -11.42
CA LEU A 603 -18.51 -2.77 -11.76
C LEU A 603 -17.72 -3.10 -13.03
N ARG A 604 -17.15 -4.31 -13.11
CA ARG A 604 -16.39 -4.77 -14.29
C ARG A 604 -17.25 -4.76 -15.55
N ASN A 605 -18.53 -5.12 -15.43
CA ASN A 605 -19.43 -5.23 -16.55
C ASN A 605 -20.17 -3.91 -16.87
N GLY A 606 -19.95 -2.86 -16.08
CA GLY A 606 -20.67 -1.58 -16.22
C GLY A 606 -22.16 -1.67 -15.90
N THR A 607 -22.59 -2.65 -15.10
CA THR A 607 -24.02 -2.95 -14.82
C THR A 607 -24.45 -2.61 -13.39
N LEU A 608 -23.73 -1.70 -12.72
CA LEU A 608 -24.15 -1.18 -11.41
C LEU A 608 -25.43 -0.36 -11.56
N ASP A 609 -26.42 -0.62 -10.71
CA ASP A 609 -27.68 0.13 -10.67
C ASP A 609 -27.53 1.38 -9.81
N MET A 610 -27.54 2.55 -10.43
CA MET A 610 -27.41 3.83 -9.74
C MET A 610 -28.63 4.20 -8.88
N ASN A 611 -29.76 3.50 -9.04
CA ASN A 611 -30.93 3.64 -8.16
C ASN A 611 -30.77 2.84 -6.86
N ASN A 612 -29.85 1.87 -6.82
CA ASN A 612 -29.53 1.14 -5.61
C ASN A 612 -28.45 1.89 -4.82
N GLU A 613 -28.82 2.43 -3.66
CA GLU A 613 -27.91 3.21 -2.81
C GLU A 613 -26.60 2.48 -2.47
N THR A 614 -26.63 1.15 -2.32
CA THR A 614 -25.42 0.37 -2.03
C THR A 614 -24.49 0.31 -3.24
N GLU A 615 -25.04 0.16 -4.44
CA GLU A 615 -24.29 0.10 -5.69
C GLU A 615 -23.76 1.49 -6.08
N LYS A 616 -24.55 2.55 -5.85
CA LYS A 616 -24.12 3.95 -5.95
C LYS A 616 -22.97 4.26 -5.00
N MET A 617 -23.09 3.91 -3.72
CA MET A 617 -22.01 4.06 -2.74
C MET A 617 -20.78 3.24 -3.13
N PHE A 618 -20.95 2.04 -3.68
CA PHE A 618 -19.83 1.20 -4.13
C PHE A 618 -19.10 1.83 -5.31
N LYS A 619 -19.84 2.37 -6.29
CA LYS A 619 -19.24 3.14 -7.38
C LYS A 619 -18.46 4.34 -6.87
N LEU A 620 -19.05 5.15 -5.98
CA LEU A 620 -18.37 6.28 -5.36
C LEU A 620 -17.11 5.86 -4.60
N PHE A 621 -17.16 4.78 -3.83
CA PHE A 621 -16.01 4.22 -3.11
C PHE A 621 -14.87 3.85 -4.08
N MET A 622 -15.19 3.17 -5.18
CA MET A 622 -14.20 2.73 -6.16
C MET A 622 -13.60 3.89 -6.97
N ASP A 623 -14.46 4.76 -7.52
CA ASP A 623 -14.05 5.90 -8.35
C ASP A 623 -13.20 6.90 -7.55
N ASN A 624 -13.40 6.97 -6.23
CA ASN A 624 -12.65 7.86 -5.34
C ASN A 624 -11.46 7.20 -4.63
N GLY A 625 -11.02 6.02 -5.09
CA GLY A 625 -9.79 5.38 -4.64
C GLY A 625 -9.89 4.68 -3.28
N GLY A 626 -11.06 4.18 -2.91
CA GLY A 626 -11.31 3.44 -1.68
C GLY A 626 -10.61 2.09 -1.60
N GLU A 627 -10.33 1.46 -2.76
CA GLU A 627 -9.54 0.22 -2.86
C GLU A 627 -8.05 0.51 -2.63
N THR A 628 -7.33 -0.34 -1.88
CA THR A 628 -5.87 -0.23 -1.72
C THR A 628 -5.13 -1.08 -2.75
N GLY A 629 -4.15 -0.51 -3.46
CA GLY A 629 -3.32 -1.28 -4.39
C GLY A 629 -2.08 -0.54 -4.90
N TYR A 630 -1.12 -1.32 -5.43
CA TYR A 630 0.16 -0.83 -5.93
C TYR A 630 0.05 -0.45 -7.42
N SER A 631 0.29 0.83 -7.75
CA SER A 631 0.50 1.28 -9.13
C SER A 631 1.99 1.55 -9.36
N THR A 632 2.62 0.81 -10.27
CA THR A 632 3.95 1.14 -10.80
C THR A 632 3.82 1.51 -12.27
N VAL A 633 4.33 2.68 -12.66
CA VAL A 633 4.45 3.10 -14.05
C VAL A 633 5.32 2.09 -14.79
N ARG A 634 4.85 1.63 -15.95
CA ARG A 634 5.59 0.68 -16.78
C ARG A 634 6.29 1.42 -17.92
N ASP A 635 7.37 0.83 -18.37
CA ASP A 635 8.14 1.34 -19.50
C ASP A 635 7.50 0.89 -20.83
N ILE A 636 7.71 1.66 -21.90
CA ILE A 636 7.11 1.46 -23.23
C ILE A 636 7.46 0.07 -23.79
N GLU A 637 8.69 -0.43 -23.58
CA GLU A 637 9.06 -1.81 -23.98
C GLU A 637 8.23 -2.88 -23.23
N LYS A 638 7.82 -2.63 -21.98
CA LYS A 638 6.93 -3.55 -21.23
C LYS A 638 5.49 -3.46 -21.73
N HIS A 639 5.00 -2.28 -22.11
CA HIS A 639 3.70 -2.11 -22.75
C HIS A 639 3.62 -2.91 -24.07
N LYS A 640 4.63 -2.79 -24.93
CA LYS A 640 4.72 -3.60 -26.17
C LYS A 640 4.62 -5.10 -25.91
N ASN A 641 5.33 -5.60 -24.89
CA ASN A 641 5.31 -7.01 -24.52
C ASN A 641 3.96 -7.47 -23.95
N ASP A 642 3.30 -6.60 -23.17
CA ASP A 642 1.98 -6.86 -22.60
C ASP A 642 0.90 -6.85 -23.68
N ILE A 643 0.89 -5.86 -24.58
CA ILE A 643 0.02 -5.80 -25.77
C ILE A 643 0.24 -7.03 -26.64
N LYS A 644 1.50 -7.39 -26.95
CA LYS A 644 1.82 -8.60 -27.73
C LYS A 644 1.31 -9.87 -27.04
N ARG A 645 1.36 -9.93 -25.70
CA ARG A 645 0.82 -11.04 -24.91
C ARG A 645 -0.71 -11.07 -24.92
N GLU A 646 -1.38 -9.93 -24.82
CA GLU A 646 -2.85 -9.83 -24.90
C GLU A 646 -3.38 -10.19 -26.29
N LEU A 647 -2.73 -9.71 -27.34
CA LEU A 647 -3.07 -10.06 -28.73
C LEU A 647 -2.79 -11.54 -29.03
N ARG A 648 -1.76 -12.16 -28.43
CA ARG A 648 -1.53 -13.62 -28.51
C ARG A 648 -2.56 -14.45 -27.74
N ARG A 649 -3.20 -13.88 -26.72
CA ARG A 649 -4.21 -14.57 -25.88
C ARG A 649 -5.59 -14.65 -26.55
N ALA A 650 -5.79 -13.99 -27.68
CA ALA A 650 -7.02 -14.02 -28.46
C ALA A 650 -7.25 -15.32 -29.25
N GLY A 651 -6.29 -16.27 -29.28
CA GLY A 651 -6.43 -17.55 -29.97
C GLY A 651 -5.89 -18.74 -29.17
N ARG A 652 -6.75 -19.74 -28.95
CA ARG A 652 -6.53 -21.07 -28.32
C ARG A 652 -6.41 -21.15 -26.78
N ILE A 653 -7.04 -22.20 -26.24
CA ILE A 653 -7.09 -22.54 -24.80
C ILE A 653 -5.97 -23.54 -24.51
N SER A 654 -4.99 -23.14 -23.69
CA SER A 654 -3.95 -24.02 -23.13
C SER A 654 -4.12 -24.14 -21.61
N ILE A 655 -3.38 -25.07 -20.99
CA ILE A 655 -3.31 -25.28 -19.53
C ILE A 655 -3.04 -23.95 -18.78
N GLY A 656 -2.29 -23.01 -19.37
CA GLY A 656 -2.08 -21.68 -18.80
C GLY A 656 -3.34 -20.82 -18.65
N LYS A 657 -4.38 -21.05 -19.46
CA LYS A 657 -5.68 -20.36 -19.40
C LYS A 657 -6.59 -20.91 -18.29
N ALA A 658 -6.48 -22.20 -17.96
CA ALA A 658 -7.16 -22.79 -16.80
C ALA A 658 -6.54 -22.27 -15.48
N TRP A 659 -5.21 -22.13 -15.44
CA TRP A 659 -4.50 -21.54 -14.31
C TRP A 659 -4.75 -20.03 -14.15
N SER A 660 -4.86 -19.26 -15.24
CA SER A 660 -5.23 -17.84 -15.16
C SER A 660 -6.67 -17.66 -14.68
N LEU A 661 -7.60 -18.51 -15.11
CA LEU A 661 -9.00 -18.50 -14.64
C LEU A 661 -9.14 -18.82 -13.15
N LEU A 662 -8.32 -19.74 -12.62
CA LEU A 662 -8.26 -20.00 -11.17
C LEU A 662 -7.62 -18.84 -10.41
N GLY A 663 -6.54 -18.25 -10.93
CA GLY A 663 -5.88 -17.08 -10.35
C GLY A 663 -6.76 -15.83 -10.32
N GLU A 664 -7.48 -15.54 -11.40
CA GLU A 664 -8.41 -14.40 -11.51
C GLU A 664 -9.60 -14.56 -10.55
N ARG A 665 -10.14 -15.78 -10.39
CA ARG A 665 -11.22 -16.05 -9.42
C ARG A 665 -10.76 -15.92 -7.98
N LEU A 666 -9.53 -16.33 -7.65
CA LEU A 666 -8.96 -16.17 -6.30
C LEU A 666 -8.64 -14.70 -6.00
N ASP A 667 -8.10 -13.95 -6.97
CA ASP A 667 -7.85 -12.51 -6.85
C ASP A 667 -9.15 -11.71 -6.57
N GLU A 668 -10.25 -12.06 -7.24
CA GLU A 668 -11.56 -11.46 -6.99
C GLU A 668 -12.09 -11.72 -5.57
N TYR A 669 -11.94 -12.94 -5.04
CA TYR A 669 -12.34 -13.26 -3.68
C TYR A 669 -11.49 -12.51 -2.64
N ASN A 670 -10.19 -12.34 -2.90
CA ASN A 670 -9.29 -11.55 -2.05
C ASN A 670 -9.72 -10.09 -2.01
N ARG A 671 -9.90 -9.47 -3.18
CA ARG A 671 -10.36 -8.09 -3.29
C ARG A 671 -11.72 -7.88 -2.63
N ALA A 672 -12.64 -8.84 -2.77
CA ALA A 672 -13.94 -8.82 -2.09
C ALA A 672 -13.80 -8.80 -0.57
N VAL A 673 -12.97 -9.69 -0.03
CA VAL A 673 -12.71 -9.82 1.41
C VAL A 673 -12.00 -8.58 1.99
N GLU A 674 -10.93 -8.12 1.35
CA GLU A 674 -10.14 -6.97 1.81
C GLU A 674 -10.92 -5.65 1.83
N ASN A 675 -11.93 -5.52 0.97
CA ASN A 675 -12.73 -4.30 0.86
C ASN A 675 -14.01 -4.32 1.68
N CYS A 676 -14.38 -5.42 2.35
CA CYS A 676 -15.58 -5.48 3.21
C CYS A 676 -15.54 -4.42 4.32
N ALA A 677 -14.45 -4.39 5.10
CA ALA A 677 -14.27 -3.43 6.20
C ALA A 677 -14.19 -1.97 5.69
N ARG A 678 -13.46 -1.76 4.60
CA ARG A 678 -13.27 -0.43 3.99
C ARG A 678 -14.57 0.12 3.43
N PHE A 679 -15.30 -0.70 2.68
CA PHE A 679 -16.57 -0.28 2.10
C PHE A 679 -17.64 -0.07 3.19
N ALA A 680 -17.68 -0.91 4.23
CA ALA A 680 -18.55 -0.68 5.38
C ALA A 680 -18.23 0.64 6.11
N ALA A 681 -16.94 0.98 6.29
CA ALA A 681 -16.53 2.26 6.84
C ALA A 681 -16.92 3.43 5.94
N PHE A 682 -16.73 3.31 4.63
CA PHE A 682 -17.17 4.32 3.66
C PHE A 682 -18.68 4.57 3.72
N MET A 683 -19.48 3.50 3.65
CA MET A 683 -20.94 3.59 3.76
C MET A 683 -21.36 4.25 5.08
N THR A 684 -20.72 3.88 6.19
CA THR A 684 -21.01 4.44 7.50
C THR A 684 -20.66 5.91 7.57
N SER A 685 -19.49 6.30 7.06
CA SER A 685 -19.04 7.70 7.03
C SER A 685 -19.98 8.58 6.19
N ARG A 686 -20.44 8.09 5.02
CA ARG A 686 -21.46 8.77 4.21
C ARG A 686 -22.82 8.84 4.90
N GLN A 687 -23.26 7.78 5.56
CA GLN A 687 -24.49 7.79 6.39
C GLN A 687 -24.41 8.75 7.58
N MET A 688 -23.19 9.07 8.02
CA MET A 688 -22.90 10.09 9.03
C MET A 688 -22.72 11.49 8.43
N LYS A 689 -23.04 11.67 7.13
CA LYS A 689 -22.98 12.92 6.37
C LYS A 689 -21.58 13.53 6.26
N ARG A 690 -20.53 12.70 6.32
CA ARG A 690 -19.15 13.13 6.08
C ARG A 690 -18.90 13.26 4.58
N SER A 691 -17.98 14.14 4.17
CA SER A 691 -17.59 14.34 2.77
C SER A 691 -17.03 13.06 2.15
N ILE A 692 -16.96 13.00 0.81
CA ILE A 692 -16.38 11.85 0.10
C ILE A 692 -14.90 11.67 0.47
N ASP A 693 -14.11 12.76 0.49
CA ASP A 693 -12.70 12.72 0.91
C ASP A 693 -12.53 12.14 2.32
N ARG A 694 -13.35 12.61 3.28
CA ARG A 694 -13.34 12.10 4.65
C ARG A 694 -13.73 10.62 4.70
N SER A 695 -14.75 10.23 3.94
CA SER A 695 -15.25 8.86 3.90
C SER A 695 -14.22 7.88 3.33
N ILE A 696 -13.45 8.30 2.31
CA ILE A 696 -12.34 7.51 1.76
C ILE A 696 -11.19 7.41 2.77
N TYR A 697 -10.89 8.48 3.49
CA TYR A 697 -9.91 8.45 4.57
C TYR A 697 -10.32 7.46 5.68
N ASP A 698 -11.56 7.54 6.16
CA ASP A 698 -12.09 6.64 7.18
C ASP A 698 -12.05 5.18 6.71
N ALA A 699 -12.37 4.94 5.44
CA ALA A 699 -12.30 3.62 4.81
C ALA A 699 -10.87 3.09 4.71
N LYS A 700 -9.87 3.95 4.45
CA LYS A 700 -8.46 3.54 4.38
C LYS A 700 -7.83 3.32 5.75
N GLU A 701 -8.26 4.06 6.76
CA GLU A 701 -7.73 3.99 8.13
C GLU A 701 -8.48 3.00 9.05
N ILE A 702 -9.55 2.35 8.57
CA ILE A 702 -10.26 1.31 9.32
C ILE A 702 -9.40 0.06 9.55
N SER A 703 -8.48 -0.21 8.63
CA SER A 703 -7.49 -1.28 8.69
C SER A 703 -6.10 -0.73 8.35
N VAL A 704 -5.10 -1.61 8.24
CA VAL A 704 -3.75 -1.21 7.80
C VAL A 704 -3.83 -0.53 6.44
N ASN A 705 -3.30 0.68 6.38
CA ASN A 705 -3.29 1.52 5.19
C ASN A 705 -1.99 1.33 4.39
N SER A 706 -2.00 0.43 3.41
CA SER A 706 -0.82 0.12 2.57
C SER A 706 -0.37 1.28 1.66
N ASN A 707 -1.23 2.28 1.43
CA ASN A 707 -0.88 3.48 0.65
C ASN A 707 0.01 4.44 1.45
N LYS A 708 -0.03 4.34 2.78
CA LYS A 708 0.78 5.14 3.69
C LYS A 708 2.08 4.41 4.01
N LYS A 709 3.20 5.11 3.84
CA LYS A 709 4.54 4.53 4.00
C LYS A 709 5.54 5.59 4.46
N GLY A 710 6.54 5.21 5.24
CA GLY A 710 7.63 6.11 5.59
C GLY A 710 8.51 6.49 4.40
N SER A 711 9.25 7.59 4.52
CA SER A 711 10.17 8.08 3.49
C SER A 711 11.40 7.19 3.27
N GLY A 712 11.63 6.19 4.14
CA GLY A 712 12.77 5.28 4.05
C GLY A 712 14.11 6.02 4.09
N ALA A 713 15.04 5.63 3.21
CA ALA A 713 16.38 6.19 3.14
C ALA A 713 16.48 7.57 2.45
N LYS A 714 15.36 8.16 1.98
CA LYS A 714 15.36 9.40 1.17
C LYS A 714 16.05 10.60 1.82
N PHE A 715 15.92 10.72 3.14
CA PHE A 715 16.52 11.82 3.91
C PHE A 715 17.84 11.46 4.60
N MET A 716 18.42 10.30 4.27
CA MET A 716 19.69 9.87 4.85
C MET A 716 20.81 10.82 4.41
N GLY A 717 21.52 11.39 5.38
CA GLY A 717 22.58 12.36 5.11
C GLY A 717 22.10 13.74 4.63
N ALA A 718 20.78 14.00 4.63
CA ALA A 718 20.25 15.32 4.29
C ALA A 718 20.63 16.37 5.34
N ASN A 719 20.79 17.62 4.91
CA ASN A 719 21.08 18.75 5.79
C ASN A 719 20.01 18.88 6.91
N GLY A 720 20.45 18.93 8.17
CA GLY A 720 19.58 18.99 9.34
C GLY A 720 19.01 17.65 9.83
N GLN A 721 19.40 16.51 9.23
CA GLN A 721 19.02 15.18 9.71
C GLN A 721 19.85 14.80 10.96
N THR A 722 19.16 14.48 12.06
CA THR A 722 19.76 14.06 13.34
C THR A 722 20.31 12.63 13.25
N PHE A 723 21.16 12.24 14.21
CA PHE A 723 21.64 10.86 14.32
C PHE A 723 20.48 9.85 14.38
N GLY A 724 19.49 10.08 15.25
CA GLY A 724 18.30 9.21 15.35
C GLY A 724 17.47 9.17 14.06
N GLY A 725 17.33 10.29 13.35
CA GLY A 725 16.70 10.35 12.04
C GLY A 725 17.45 9.56 10.97
N ASN A 726 18.79 9.61 10.96
CA ASN A 726 19.63 8.83 10.04
C ASN A 726 19.55 7.32 10.34
N THR A 727 19.60 6.94 11.61
CA THR A 727 19.44 5.53 12.03
C THR A 727 18.07 4.99 11.64
N ALA A 728 16.99 5.76 11.85
CA ALA A 728 15.64 5.35 11.45
C ALA A 728 15.47 5.25 9.93
N ALA A 729 16.06 6.16 9.17
CA ALA A 729 16.07 6.09 7.70
C ALA A 729 16.80 4.83 7.18
N PHE A 730 17.93 4.47 7.80
CA PHE A 730 18.67 3.26 7.50
C PHE A 730 17.88 1.99 7.85
N VAL A 731 17.36 1.92 9.07
CA VAL A 731 16.54 0.78 9.54
C VAL A 731 15.28 0.63 8.68
N SER A 732 14.60 1.73 8.35
CA SER A 732 13.41 1.68 7.49
C SER A 732 13.75 1.28 6.06
N GLY A 733 14.92 1.67 5.53
CA GLY A 733 15.38 1.22 4.21
C GLY A 733 15.62 -0.29 4.19
N LEU A 734 16.39 -0.82 5.15
CA LEU A 734 16.64 -2.26 5.27
C LEU A 734 15.37 -3.06 5.56
N GLY A 735 14.54 -2.57 6.48
CA GLY A 735 13.28 -3.19 6.86
C GLY A 735 12.36 -3.46 5.67
N ARG A 736 12.19 -2.45 4.80
CA ARG A 736 11.36 -2.55 3.59
C ARG A 736 11.92 -3.50 2.54
N SER A 737 13.25 -3.58 2.41
CA SER A 737 13.88 -4.41 1.38
C SER A 737 14.05 -5.87 1.80
N PHE A 738 14.05 -6.19 3.10
CA PHE A 738 14.30 -7.55 3.61
C PHE A 738 13.12 -8.21 4.34
N TYR A 739 12.08 -7.47 4.73
CA TYR A 739 10.91 -8.00 5.44
C TYR A 739 9.58 -7.74 4.70
N VAL A 740 8.86 -8.82 4.38
CA VAL A 740 7.68 -8.83 3.49
C VAL A 740 6.48 -8.01 4.01
N PHE A 741 6.34 -7.84 5.33
CA PHE A 741 5.21 -7.13 5.95
C PHE A 741 5.61 -5.87 6.75
N TRP A 742 6.82 -5.34 6.52
CA TRP A 742 7.36 -4.20 7.26
C TRP A 742 6.40 -3.00 7.35
N ASN A 743 5.94 -2.50 6.20
CA ASN A 743 5.06 -1.32 6.16
C ASN A 743 3.73 -1.59 6.88
N ALA A 744 3.17 -2.79 6.74
CA ALA A 744 1.91 -3.15 7.38
C ALA A 744 2.03 -3.17 8.92
N ALA A 745 3.13 -3.72 9.44
CA ALA A 745 3.43 -3.73 10.87
C ALA A 745 3.62 -2.32 11.42
N VAL A 746 4.41 -1.47 10.74
CA VAL A 746 4.61 -0.07 11.15
C VAL A 746 3.29 0.71 11.20
N GLN A 747 2.42 0.54 10.19
CA GLN A 747 1.14 1.24 10.15
C GLN A 747 0.15 0.76 11.23
N GLY A 748 0.10 -0.55 11.51
CA GLY A 748 -0.73 -1.11 12.59
C GLY A 748 -0.39 -0.52 13.95
N THR A 749 0.90 -0.56 14.32
CA THR A 749 1.41 0.00 15.58
C THR A 749 1.20 1.51 15.67
N THR A 750 1.41 2.24 14.58
CA THR A 750 1.20 3.69 14.53
C THR A 750 -0.28 4.06 14.70
N ASN A 751 -1.19 3.30 14.06
CA ASN A 751 -2.63 3.51 14.20
C ASN A 751 -3.08 3.30 15.65
N PHE A 752 -2.60 2.24 16.30
CA PHE A 752 -2.88 1.95 17.70
C PHE A 752 -2.36 3.04 18.66
N GLY A 753 -1.09 3.44 18.51
CA GLY A 753 -0.49 4.51 19.31
C GLY A 753 -1.23 5.84 19.17
N ARG A 754 -1.65 6.19 17.95
CA ARG A 754 -2.48 7.40 17.69
C ARG A 754 -3.81 7.38 18.43
N GLN A 755 -4.43 6.20 18.59
CA GLN A 755 -5.68 6.09 19.34
C GLN A 755 -5.47 6.18 20.85
N LEU A 756 -4.36 5.68 21.38
CA LEU A 756 -3.99 5.88 22.78
C LEU A 756 -3.80 7.37 23.10
N GLU A 757 -3.19 8.13 22.19
CA GLU A 757 -3.02 9.58 22.35
C GLU A 757 -4.36 10.34 22.28
N ARG A 758 -5.21 10.00 21.30
CA ARG A 758 -6.48 10.72 21.06
C ARG A 758 -7.61 10.33 22.00
N HIS A 759 -7.67 9.06 22.41
CA HIS A 759 -8.75 8.49 23.21
C HIS A 759 -8.20 7.63 24.36
N PRO A 760 -7.36 8.19 25.26
CA PRO A 760 -6.63 7.41 26.26
C PRO A 760 -7.55 6.53 27.12
N GLY A 761 -8.67 7.07 27.60
CA GLY A 761 -9.62 6.29 28.42
C GLY A 761 -10.26 5.12 27.67
N LYS A 762 -10.72 5.33 26.43
CA LYS A 762 -11.34 4.26 25.63
C LYS A 762 -10.32 3.22 25.17
N ALA A 763 -9.14 3.67 24.78
CA ALA A 763 -8.06 2.80 24.33
C ALA A 763 -7.52 1.95 25.49
N LEU A 764 -7.33 2.52 26.69
CA LEU A 764 -6.96 1.76 27.89
C LEU A 764 -8.04 0.76 28.31
N THR A 765 -9.33 1.11 28.15
CA THR A 765 -10.43 0.17 28.38
C THR A 765 -10.39 -1.00 27.39
N GLY A 766 -10.11 -0.74 26.11
CA GLY A 766 -9.92 -1.77 25.09
C GLY A 766 -8.72 -2.69 25.36
N VAL A 767 -7.60 -2.11 25.80
CA VAL A 767 -6.41 -2.86 26.25
C VAL A 767 -6.74 -3.76 27.43
N GLY A 768 -7.39 -3.22 28.47
CA GLY A 768 -7.80 -3.99 29.64
C GLY A 768 -8.77 -5.12 29.30
N ALA A 769 -9.71 -4.88 28.38
CA ALA A 769 -10.63 -5.91 27.91
C ALA A 769 -9.92 -7.07 27.19
N MET A 770 -8.91 -6.78 26.37
CA MET A 770 -8.13 -7.81 25.68
C MET A 770 -7.25 -8.62 26.65
N PHE A 771 -6.65 -7.97 27.65
CA PHE A 771 -5.93 -8.64 28.73
C PHE A 771 -6.86 -9.58 29.52
N MET A 772 -8.02 -9.09 29.94
CA MET A 772 -9.03 -9.90 30.65
C MET A 772 -9.56 -11.05 29.80
N LEU A 773 -9.72 -10.86 28.49
CA LEU A 773 -10.10 -11.92 27.58
C LEU A 773 -9.01 -13.00 27.53
N GLY A 774 -7.73 -12.63 27.42
CA GLY A 774 -6.61 -13.59 27.46
C GLY A 774 -6.61 -14.44 28.74
N LEU A 775 -6.79 -13.78 29.88
CA LEU A 775 -6.91 -14.43 31.19
C LEU A 775 -8.10 -15.41 31.22
N LEU A 776 -9.29 -14.97 30.78
CA LEU A 776 -10.50 -15.79 30.76
C LEU A 776 -10.36 -17.01 29.84
N MET A 777 -9.80 -16.82 28.65
CA MET A 777 -9.63 -17.90 27.68
C MET A 777 -8.63 -18.95 28.16
N ALA A 778 -7.53 -18.53 28.79
CA ALA A 778 -6.61 -19.44 29.46
C ALA A 778 -7.30 -20.19 30.60
N ALA A 779 -8.06 -19.50 31.46
CA ALA A 779 -8.77 -20.12 32.58
C ALA A 779 -9.82 -21.16 32.12
N ILE A 780 -10.55 -20.88 31.04
CA ILE A 780 -11.48 -21.85 30.42
C ILE A 780 -10.68 -23.03 29.84
N GLY A 781 -9.56 -22.76 29.16
CA GLY A 781 -8.70 -23.78 28.59
C GLY A 781 -8.11 -24.73 29.64
N SER A 782 -7.70 -24.21 30.81
CA SER A 782 -7.19 -25.01 31.93
C SER A 782 -8.22 -25.95 32.54
N GLY A 783 -9.52 -25.63 32.41
CA GLY A 783 -10.61 -26.44 32.94
C GLY A 783 -11.00 -27.64 32.07
N ASP A 784 -10.48 -27.69 30.83
CA ASP A 784 -10.77 -28.72 29.82
C ASP A 784 -9.55 -29.61 29.54
N ASP A 785 -8.53 -29.56 30.41
CA ASP A 785 -7.38 -30.46 30.34
C ASP A 785 -7.86 -31.89 30.65
N GLY A 786 -7.88 -32.73 29.61
CA GLY A 786 -7.81 -34.17 29.76
C GLY A 786 -6.49 -34.61 30.41
N ASP A 787 -6.11 -35.88 30.30
CA ASP A 787 -4.78 -36.34 30.70
C ASP A 787 -3.70 -35.43 30.06
N ASP A 788 -2.70 -34.93 30.83
CA ASP A 788 -1.61 -34.07 30.33
C ASP A 788 -0.83 -34.67 29.13
N GLY A 789 -0.99 -35.98 28.87
CA GLY A 789 -0.51 -36.66 27.67
C GLY A 789 -1.35 -36.43 26.40
N ASP A 790 -2.57 -35.90 26.50
CA ASP A 790 -3.46 -35.66 25.36
C ASP A 790 -2.87 -34.59 24.42
N LYS A 791 -2.60 -34.98 23.17
CA LYS A 791 -2.15 -34.10 22.09
C LYS A 791 -3.03 -32.86 21.90
N ASN A 792 -4.30 -32.94 22.29
CA ASN A 792 -5.29 -31.87 22.18
C ASN A 792 -5.48 -31.05 23.47
N ALA A 793 -4.76 -31.31 24.56
CA ALA A 793 -4.83 -30.48 25.77
C ALA A 793 -4.45 -29.01 25.50
N TYR A 794 -5.01 -28.06 26.26
CA TYR A 794 -4.84 -26.63 25.99
C TYR A 794 -3.36 -26.23 26.03
N TYR A 795 -2.63 -26.65 27.06
CA TYR A 795 -1.22 -26.35 27.24
C TYR A 795 -0.27 -27.12 26.31
N ASN A 796 -0.77 -28.18 25.66
CA ASN A 796 -0.04 -28.88 24.61
C ASN A 796 -0.11 -28.14 23.25
N LEU A 797 -1.02 -27.17 23.11
CA LEU A 797 -1.01 -26.25 21.96
C LEU A 797 0.25 -25.37 21.98
N PRO A 798 0.84 -25.05 20.80
CA PRO A 798 1.97 -24.12 20.74
C PRO A 798 1.66 -22.78 21.40
N GLU A 799 2.63 -22.23 22.16
CA GLU A 799 2.51 -20.91 22.83
C GLU A 799 2.02 -19.80 21.88
N TYR A 800 2.56 -19.75 20.66
CA TYR A 800 2.11 -18.81 19.64
C TYR A 800 0.61 -18.97 19.30
N VAL A 801 0.09 -20.20 19.26
CA VAL A 801 -1.33 -20.46 18.99
C VAL A 801 -2.18 -19.91 20.12
N ARG A 802 -1.81 -20.16 21.39
CA ARG A 802 -2.55 -19.66 22.55
C ARG A 802 -2.46 -18.15 22.70
N ARG A 803 -1.29 -17.54 22.50
CA ARG A 803 -1.04 -16.10 22.78
C ARG A 803 -1.38 -15.16 21.62
N SER A 804 -1.48 -15.68 20.38
CA SER A 804 -1.84 -14.89 19.19
C SER A 804 -3.26 -15.12 18.66
N ASN A 805 -4.05 -16.01 19.29
CA ASN A 805 -5.41 -16.34 18.86
C ASN A 805 -6.33 -16.47 20.08
N ILE A 806 -7.61 -16.12 19.91
CA ILE A 806 -8.65 -16.51 20.85
C ILE A 806 -8.95 -17.99 20.61
N VAL A 807 -8.74 -18.84 21.62
CA VAL A 807 -8.83 -20.30 21.49
C VAL A 807 -9.90 -20.86 22.43
N PHE A 808 -10.95 -21.47 21.90
CA PHE A 808 -12.05 -22.09 22.67
C PHE A 808 -12.59 -23.36 22.02
N ARG A 809 -13.38 -24.12 22.77
CA ARG A 809 -14.16 -25.26 22.31
C ARG A 809 -15.65 -24.99 22.42
N LEU A 810 -16.44 -25.59 21.54
CA LEU A 810 -17.89 -25.64 21.68
C LEU A 810 -18.28 -26.97 22.35
N PRO A 811 -19.40 -27.02 23.10
CA PRO A 811 -19.89 -28.27 23.67
C PRO A 811 -20.06 -29.37 22.60
N GLY A 812 -19.42 -30.53 22.81
CA GLY A 812 -19.42 -31.66 21.89
C GLY A 812 -18.27 -31.69 20.86
N MET A 813 -17.25 -30.83 21.00
CA MET A 813 -16.03 -30.82 20.17
C MET A 813 -14.79 -31.19 21.01
N ASP A 814 -14.70 -32.44 21.43
CA ASP A 814 -13.70 -32.88 22.43
C ASP A 814 -12.27 -33.04 21.84
N GLU A 815 -12.16 -33.18 20.51
CA GLU A 815 -10.87 -33.38 19.82
C GLU A 815 -10.35 -32.14 19.06
N GLN A 816 -11.06 -31.00 19.10
CA GLN A 816 -10.79 -29.86 18.20
C GLN A 816 -10.93 -28.50 18.89
N TRP A 817 -9.97 -27.60 18.69
CA TRP A 817 -10.06 -26.21 19.16
C TRP A 817 -10.46 -25.25 18.04
N ILE A 818 -11.35 -24.31 18.35
CA ILE A 818 -11.64 -23.16 17.50
C ILE A 818 -10.64 -22.04 17.85
N SER A 819 -9.87 -21.60 16.86
CA SER A 819 -8.92 -20.49 16.97
C SER A 819 -9.33 -19.32 16.10
N ILE A 820 -9.44 -18.14 16.71
CA ILE A 820 -9.73 -16.89 16.00
C ILE A 820 -8.46 -16.01 16.06
N PRO A 821 -7.79 -15.74 14.92
CA PRO A 821 -6.53 -14.99 14.91
C PRO A 821 -6.72 -13.53 15.32
N LEU A 822 -5.91 -13.08 16.28
CA LEU A 822 -5.91 -11.70 16.73
C LEU A 822 -5.10 -10.79 15.80
N PRO A 823 -5.47 -9.51 15.66
CA PRO A 823 -4.62 -8.49 15.05
C PRO A 823 -3.42 -8.18 15.94
N VAL A 824 -2.29 -7.77 15.33
CA VAL A 824 -0.98 -7.63 16.00
C VAL A 824 -1.08 -6.71 17.23
N GLU A 825 -1.89 -5.68 17.14
CA GLU A 825 -2.14 -4.67 18.17
C GLU A 825 -2.78 -5.25 19.44
N TYR A 826 -3.56 -6.32 19.32
CA TYR A 826 -4.23 -6.96 20.46
C TYR A 826 -3.51 -8.22 20.95
N ARG A 827 -2.65 -8.83 20.13
CA ARG A 827 -1.88 -10.04 20.50
C ARG A 827 -1.04 -9.81 21.75
N ALA A 828 -0.32 -8.68 21.82
CA ALA A 828 0.54 -8.40 22.96
C ALA A 828 -0.25 -8.35 24.29
N MET A 829 -1.39 -7.64 24.30
CA MET A 829 -2.19 -7.46 25.52
C MET A 829 -2.97 -8.72 25.89
N TYR A 830 -3.56 -9.40 24.91
CA TYR A 830 -4.23 -10.69 25.11
C TYR A 830 -3.24 -11.77 25.55
N GLY A 831 -2.10 -11.87 24.87
CA GLY A 831 -1.02 -12.81 25.16
C GLY A 831 -0.42 -12.59 26.54
N MET A 832 -0.35 -11.35 27.04
CA MET A 832 0.02 -11.07 28.43
C MET A 832 -1.02 -11.56 29.44
N GLY A 833 -2.32 -11.47 29.15
CA GLY A 833 -3.37 -12.01 30.02
C GLY A 833 -3.34 -13.54 30.07
N GLU A 834 -3.12 -14.17 28.90
CA GLU A 834 -2.94 -15.62 28.75
C GLU A 834 -1.68 -16.10 29.49
N LEU A 835 -0.54 -15.42 29.31
CA LEU A 835 0.72 -15.69 30.00
C LEU A 835 0.59 -15.53 31.51
N ALA A 836 -0.11 -14.48 31.97
CA ALA A 836 -0.34 -14.24 33.38
C ALA A 836 -1.15 -15.38 34.02
N MET A 837 -2.22 -15.84 33.36
CA MET A 837 -3.00 -16.98 33.84
C MET A 837 -2.18 -18.28 33.82
N SER A 838 -1.41 -18.53 32.76
CA SER A 838 -0.55 -19.73 32.64
C SER A 838 0.54 -19.80 33.71
N ALA A 839 1.14 -18.66 34.04
CA ALA A 839 2.14 -18.54 35.10
C ALA A 839 1.51 -18.69 36.49
N VAL A 840 0.37 -18.04 36.74
CA VAL A 840 -0.33 -18.09 38.05
C VAL A 840 -0.98 -19.45 38.30
N SER A 841 -1.46 -20.13 37.26
CA SER A 841 -2.02 -21.48 37.37
C SER A 841 -0.95 -22.57 37.56
N GLY A 842 0.34 -22.22 37.51
CA GLY A 842 1.43 -23.17 37.63
C GLY A 842 1.52 -24.19 36.49
N LYS A 843 0.96 -23.86 35.32
CA LYS A 843 0.98 -24.74 34.13
C LYS A 843 2.15 -24.43 33.21
N GLU A 844 2.73 -23.23 33.33
CA GLU A 844 4.02 -22.85 32.77
C GLU A 844 4.84 -22.16 33.85
N HIS A 845 6.10 -22.55 34.05
CA HIS A 845 6.95 -21.89 35.04
C HIS A 845 8.13 -21.16 34.40
N TYR A 846 8.35 -19.95 34.93
CA TYR A 846 9.36 -19.02 34.50
C TYR A 846 10.12 -18.49 35.71
N THR A 847 11.43 -18.34 35.58
CA THR A 847 12.20 -17.49 36.50
C THR A 847 11.83 -16.01 36.31
N GLY A 848 12.19 -15.14 37.25
CA GLY A 848 11.92 -13.70 37.12
C GLY A 848 12.50 -13.07 35.85
N GLU A 849 13.67 -13.55 35.40
CA GLU A 849 14.31 -13.12 34.15
C GLU A 849 13.61 -13.70 32.92
N GLU A 850 13.23 -14.97 32.94
CA GLU A 850 12.48 -15.61 31.85
C GLU A 850 11.09 -14.99 31.68
N LEU A 851 10.39 -14.69 32.77
CA LEU A 851 9.10 -14.01 32.74
C LEU A 851 9.24 -12.59 32.18
N ALA A 852 10.29 -11.87 32.57
CA ALA A 852 10.60 -10.56 32.00
C ALA A 852 10.91 -10.65 30.50
N ASN A 853 11.64 -11.68 30.06
CA ASN A 853 11.92 -11.95 28.64
C ASN A 853 10.66 -12.34 27.86
N GLN A 854 9.74 -13.11 28.45
CA GLN A 854 8.45 -13.46 27.84
C GLN A 854 7.55 -12.22 27.70
N ILE A 855 7.48 -11.36 28.73
CA ILE A 855 6.76 -10.09 28.69
C ILE A 855 7.39 -9.17 27.64
N ALA A 856 8.72 -9.04 27.63
CA ALA A 856 9.44 -8.28 26.61
C ALA A 856 9.18 -8.83 25.20
N GLY A 857 9.10 -10.16 25.05
CA GLY A 857 8.74 -10.87 23.82
C GLY A 857 7.32 -10.58 23.33
N GLN A 858 6.37 -10.34 24.23
CA GLN A 858 5.03 -9.89 23.84
C GLN A 858 5.03 -8.44 23.35
N PHE A 859 5.87 -7.57 23.93
CA PHE A 859 6.00 -6.18 23.49
C PHE A 859 6.84 -6.03 22.20
N SER A 860 7.86 -6.87 21.99
CA SER A 860 8.67 -6.86 20.77
C SER A 860 7.86 -7.24 19.52
N GLN A 861 6.81 -8.06 19.67
CA GLN A 861 5.87 -8.35 18.57
C GLN A 861 5.11 -7.13 18.05
N LEU A 862 5.03 -6.03 18.82
CA LEU A 862 4.45 -4.76 18.36
C LEU A 862 5.42 -3.96 17.47
N MET A 863 6.68 -4.39 17.41
CA MET A 863 7.71 -3.75 16.59
C MET A 863 7.73 -4.36 15.18
N PRO A 864 8.24 -3.62 14.17
CA PRO A 864 8.36 -4.15 12.80
C PRO A 864 9.31 -5.34 12.66
N ILE A 865 10.25 -5.51 13.60
CA ILE A 865 11.07 -6.71 13.80
C ILE A 865 10.83 -7.18 15.22
N ASP A 866 10.44 -8.43 15.37
CA ASP A 866 10.40 -9.08 16.67
C ASP A 866 11.83 -9.49 17.07
N PHE A 867 12.54 -8.58 17.74
CA PHE A 867 13.95 -8.77 18.13
C PHE A 867 14.18 -9.92 19.12
N LEU A 868 13.11 -10.47 19.69
CA LEU A 868 13.14 -11.57 20.66
C LEU A 868 12.56 -12.87 20.07
N GLU A 869 12.18 -12.88 18.78
CA GLU A 869 11.69 -14.07 18.08
C GLU A 869 12.74 -15.19 18.13
N GLY A 870 12.32 -16.39 18.58
CA GLY A 870 13.20 -17.56 18.65
C GLY A 870 14.23 -17.55 19.79
N GLY A 871 14.09 -16.69 20.80
CA GLY A 871 14.98 -16.60 21.97
C GLY A 871 15.99 -15.44 21.91
N GLY A 872 15.86 -14.54 20.93
CA GLY A 872 16.77 -13.39 20.72
C GLY A 872 18.07 -13.74 19.97
N GLY A 873 18.72 -12.71 19.42
CA GLY A 873 20.02 -12.82 18.72
C GLY A 873 19.95 -12.70 17.18
N TRP A 874 20.93 -13.26 16.46
CA TRP A 874 21.08 -13.15 14.99
C TRP A 874 19.86 -13.64 14.19
N ASN A 875 19.10 -14.60 14.73
CA ASN A 875 17.91 -15.20 14.07
C ASN A 875 16.78 -14.18 13.80
N ALA A 876 16.61 -13.17 14.65
CA ALA A 876 15.61 -12.11 14.46
C ALA A 876 15.97 -11.16 13.30
N PHE A 877 17.23 -11.18 12.84
CA PHE A 877 17.73 -10.32 11.76
C PHE A 877 17.87 -11.06 10.42
N VAL A 878 17.47 -12.34 10.35
CA VAL A 878 17.53 -13.13 9.13
C VAL A 878 16.46 -12.64 8.13
N PRO A 879 16.85 -12.23 6.91
CA PRO A 879 15.90 -11.80 5.89
C PRO A 879 14.81 -12.84 5.59
N SER A 880 13.59 -12.38 5.25
CA SER A 880 12.45 -13.28 4.98
C SER A 880 12.72 -14.30 3.86
N SER A 881 13.61 -13.97 2.92
CA SER A 881 14.02 -14.85 1.83
C SER A 881 15.02 -15.93 2.23
N VAL A 882 15.71 -15.80 3.36
CA VAL A 882 16.70 -16.77 3.87
C VAL A 882 16.15 -17.54 5.07
N LYS A 883 15.14 -16.98 5.74
CA LYS A 883 14.49 -17.55 6.93
C LYS A 883 14.08 -19.03 6.76
N PRO A 884 13.46 -19.49 5.65
CA PRO A 884 13.15 -20.91 5.46
C PRO A 884 14.38 -21.83 5.49
N PHE A 885 15.52 -21.41 4.93
CA PHE A 885 16.76 -22.20 4.99
C PHE A 885 17.37 -22.21 6.39
N ALA A 886 17.39 -21.06 7.07
CA ALA A 886 17.88 -20.97 8.45
C ALA A 886 17.06 -21.86 9.39
N GLU A 887 15.73 -21.87 9.24
CA GLU A 887 14.80 -22.73 9.98
C GLU A 887 15.00 -24.22 9.68
N VAL A 888 15.31 -24.58 8.42
CA VAL A 888 15.67 -25.94 8.02
C VAL A 888 16.99 -26.40 8.63
N ILE A 889 18.01 -25.53 8.65
CA ILE A 889 19.31 -25.81 9.27
C ILE A 889 19.16 -25.97 10.79
N ALA A 890 18.35 -25.11 11.42
CA ALA A 890 18.08 -25.17 12.86
C ALA A 890 17.08 -26.28 13.25
N ASN A 891 16.53 -27.02 12.29
CA ASN A 891 15.42 -27.97 12.47
C ASN A 891 14.28 -27.39 13.33
N LYS A 892 13.94 -26.11 13.14
CA LYS A 892 12.95 -25.40 13.96
C LYS A 892 12.14 -24.48 13.07
N SER A 893 10.83 -24.73 12.97
CA SER A 893 9.91 -23.87 12.22
C SER A 893 9.72 -22.51 12.89
N TRP A 894 9.12 -21.56 12.17
CA TRP A 894 8.73 -20.24 12.70
C TRP A 894 7.80 -20.30 13.93
N THR A 895 7.08 -21.41 14.14
CA THR A 895 6.24 -21.63 15.34
C THR A 895 7.00 -22.23 16.53
N GLY A 896 8.32 -22.45 16.37
CA GLY A 896 9.19 -23.11 17.34
C GLY A 896 9.14 -24.64 17.32
N MET A 897 8.32 -25.26 16.47
CA MET A 897 8.17 -26.72 16.42
C MET A 897 9.22 -27.38 15.48
N PRO A 898 9.72 -28.60 15.79
CA PRO A 898 10.75 -29.29 15.02
C PRO A 898 10.25 -29.76 13.65
N LEU A 899 11.04 -29.60 12.58
CA LEU A 899 10.59 -29.86 11.19
C LEU A 899 10.55 -31.34 10.83
N TYR A 900 11.55 -32.09 11.30
CA TYR A 900 11.63 -33.55 11.18
C TYR A 900 12.05 -34.14 12.53
N LYS A 901 11.87 -35.45 12.68
CA LYS A 901 12.32 -36.20 13.86
C LYS A 901 13.85 -36.22 13.82
N ASP A 902 14.50 -35.52 14.72
CA ASP A 902 15.95 -35.54 14.85
C ASP A 902 16.30 -35.95 16.26
N THR A 903 16.69 -37.20 16.39
CA THR A 903 16.82 -37.87 17.68
C THR A 903 18.09 -38.70 17.67
N PRO A 904 18.76 -38.88 18.81
CA PRO A 904 19.97 -39.70 18.89
C PRO A 904 19.83 -41.11 18.26
N TRP A 905 18.61 -41.68 18.22
CA TRP A 905 18.32 -43.04 17.75
C TRP A 905 17.93 -43.15 16.27
N ASN A 906 17.54 -42.07 15.60
CA ASN A 906 17.26 -42.08 14.16
C ASN A 906 18.34 -41.38 13.33
N LYS A 907 19.47 -41.02 13.95
CA LYS A 907 20.56 -40.27 13.31
C LYS A 907 21.09 -40.98 12.05
N ASP A 908 21.23 -42.30 12.13
CA ASP A 908 21.80 -43.15 11.08
C ASP A 908 20.75 -43.75 10.12
N MET A 909 19.46 -43.57 10.41
CA MET A 909 18.37 -43.97 9.52
C MET A 909 18.29 -43.07 8.27
N PRO A 910 17.76 -43.57 7.14
CA PRO A 910 17.51 -42.76 5.94
C PRO A 910 16.67 -41.53 6.22
N GLU A 911 17.00 -40.38 5.62
CA GLU A 911 16.37 -39.09 5.88
C GLU A 911 14.85 -39.08 5.61
N TRP A 912 14.35 -39.93 4.70
CA TRP A 912 12.91 -40.06 4.44
C TRP A 912 12.11 -40.62 5.62
N THR A 913 12.71 -41.54 6.40
CA THR A 913 12.09 -42.17 7.59
C THR A 913 11.94 -41.20 8.77
N LYS A 914 12.64 -40.08 8.73
CA LYS A 914 12.63 -39.04 9.79
C LYS A 914 11.45 -38.09 9.68
N SER A 915 10.63 -38.22 8.64
CA SER A 915 9.45 -37.36 8.44
C SER A 915 8.33 -37.69 9.42
N TYR A 916 7.57 -36.68 9.86
CA TYR A 916 6.36 -36.88 10.66
C TYR A 916 5.24 -37.53 9.82
N LYS A 917 4.31 -38.24 10.47
CA LYS A 917 3.16 -38.92 9.82
C LYS A 917 2.27 -37.95 9.05
N SER A 918 2.24 -36.70 9.47
CA SER A 918 1.49 -35.59 8.84
C SER A 918 2.12 -35.06 7.55
N GLY A 919 3.38 -35.43 7.25
CA GLY A 919 4.12 -35.00 6.07
C GLY A 919 3.51 -35.42 4.72
N ASN A 920 4.07 -34.89 3.64
CA ASN A 920 3.64 -35.20 2.28
C ASN A 920 4.09 -36.61 1.85
N LYS A 921 3.15 -37.54 1.70
CA LYS A 921 3.42 -38.95 1.34
C LYS A 921 4.10 -39.10 -0.03
N TYR A 922 3.83 -38.22 -1.00
CA TYR A 922 4.47 -38.28 -2.31
C TYR A 922 5.95 -37.89 -2.25
N LEU A 923 6.29 -36.85 -1.48
CA LEU A 923 7.69 -36.47 -1.26
C LEU A 923 8.44 -37.53 -0.45
N ILE A 924 7.78 -38.14 0.53
CA ILE A 924 8.33 -39.26 1.31
C ILE A 924 8.61 -40.47 0.41
N ASN A 925 7.63 -40.87 -0.41
CA ASN A 925 7.78 -41.99 -1.34
C ASN A 925 8.85 -41.71 -2.40
N LEU A 926 8.91 -40.49 -2.94
CA LEU A 926 9.93 -40.09 -3.91
C LEU A 926 11.32 -40.16 -3.29
N ALA A 927 11.50 -39.63 -2.08
CA ALA A 927 12.79 -39.70 -1.38
C ALA A 927 13.18 -41.14 -1.01
N ALA A 928 12.21 -41.99 -0.64
CA ALA A 928 12.45 -43.41 -0.39
C ALA A 928 12.94 -44.12 -1.66
N VAL A 929 12.30 -43.86 -2.81
CA VAL A 929 12.73 -44.39 -4.11
C VAL A 929 14.12 -43.86 -4.50
N MET A 930 14.40 -42.59 -4.28
CA MET A 930 15.72 -42.01 -4.56
C MET A 930 16.82 -42.61 -3.67
N ASN A 931 16.51 -42.88 -2.40
CA ASN A 931 17.41 -43.58 -1.47
C ASN A 931 17.69 -45.01 -1.94
N ASP A 932 16.65 -45.77 -2.29
CA ASP A 932 16.73 -47.16 -2.75
C ASP A 932 17.51 -47.29 -4.07
N VAL A 933 17.15 -46.47 -5.07
CA VAL A 933 17.82 -46.44 -6.39
C VAL A 933 19.29 -45.99 -6.28
N SER A 934 19.64 -45.23 -5.24
CA SER A 934 21.01 -44.75 -5.01
C SER A 934 21.84 -45.66 -4.10
N GLY A 935 21.35 -46.87 -3.80
CA GLY A 935 22.07 -47.94 -3.11
C GLY A 935 21.78 -48.05 -1.61
N GLY A 936 20.74 -47.38 -1.10
CA GLY A 936 20.25 -47.54 0.27
C GLY A 936 19.09 -48.52 0.37
N ASP A 937 18.51 -48.65 1.57
CA ASP A 937 17.31 -49.44 1.84
C ASP A 937 16.46 -48.80 2.95
N GLN A 938 15.53 -49.55 3.54
CA GLN A 938 14.66 -49.08 4.64
C GLN A 938 15.41 -48.71 5.95
N TYR A 939 16.64 -49.18 6.12
CA TYR A 939 17.50 -48.95 7.29
C TYR A 939 18.85 -48.29 6.94
N THR A 940 19.28 -48.34 5.67
CA THR A 940 20.58 -47.82 5.22
C THR A 940 20.47 -46.66 4.24
N LYS A 941 21.38 -45.68 4.37
CA LYS A 941 21.42 -44.48 3.53
C LYS A 941 22.06 -44.78 2.18
N GLY A 942 21.36 -44.43 1.11
CA GLY A 942 21.90 -44.42 -0.25
C GLY A 942 22.77 -43.20 -0.50
N SER A 943 23.42 -43.16 -1.66
CA SER A 943 24.25 -42.01 -2.06
C SER A 943 23.43 -40.73 -2.31
N ILE A 944 22.11 -40.85 -2.47
CA ILE A 944 21.15 -39.76 -2.57
C ILE A 944 20.10 -39.95 -1.46
N ASP A 945 20.34 -39.32 -0.31
CA ASP A 945 19.46 -39.38 0.87
C ASP A 945 18.92 -37.97 1.21
N ILE A 946 17.66 -37.72 0.85
CA ILE A 946 17.01 -36.40 0.93
C ILE A 946 15.91 -36.43 1.99
N ASN A 947 15.88 -35.43 2.88
CA ASN A 947 14.81 -35.28 3.86
C ASN A 947 13.54 -34.65 3.26
N PRO A 948 12.42 -35.37 3.13
CA PRO A 948 11.18 -34.89 2.54
C PRO A 948 10.59 -33.70 3.29
N ALA A 949 10.69 -33.68 4.63
CA ALA A 949 10.15 -32.59 5.43
C ALA A 949 10.93 -31.29 5.24
N LYS A 950 12.26 -31.35 5.01
CA LYS A 950 13.06 -30.17 4.62
C LYS A 950 12.62 -29.62 3.27
N VAL A 951 12.40 -30.51 2.30
CA VAL A 951 11.94 -30.13 0.95
C VAL A 951 10.54 -29.54 0.98
N GLU A 952 9.59 -30.20 1.67
CA GLU A 952 8.23 -29.72 1.89
C GLU A 952 8.22 -28.33 2.54
N TYR A 953 9.06 -28.11 3.56
CA TYR A 953 9.15 -26.82 4.25
C TYR A 953 9.74 -25.71 3.37
N LEU A 954 10.80 -25.99 2.59
CA LEU A 954 11.36 -25.02 1.64
C LEU A 954 10.37 -24.67 0.52
N LEU A 955 9.68 -25.68 -0.03
CA LEU A 955 8.64 -25.46 -1.03
C LEU A 955 7.50 -24.61 -0.47
N ASN A 956 7.05 -24.90 0.75
CA ASN A 956 6.02 -24.13 1.43
C ASN A 956 6.48 -22.72 1.83
N GLY A 957 7.77 -22.53 2.13
CA GLY A 957 8.38 -21.22 2.40
C GLY A 957 8.48 -20.35 1.14
N TYR A 958 9.00 -20.86 0.03
CA TYR A 958 9.20 -20.05 -1.18
C TYR A 958 7.95 -19.89 -2.04
N PHE A 959 7.14 -20.93 -2.13
CA PHE A 959 5.94 -20.95 -2.99
C PHE A 959 4.64 -20.78 -2.20
N GLY A 960 4.73 -20.64 -0.87
CA GLY A 960 3.67 -20.14 0.00
C GLY A 960 2.34 -20.87 -0.19
N GLY A 961 1.31 -20.12 -0.57
CA GLY A 961 -0.04 -20.60 -0.77
C GLY A 961 -0.21 -21.62 -1.89
N VAL A 962 0.65 -21.61 -2.92
CA VAL A 962 0.48 -22.51 -4.09
C VAL A 962 0.87 -23.94 -3.73
N SER A 963 2.05 -24.12 -3.13
CA SER A 963 2.51 -25.42 -2.63
C SER A 963 1.55 -25.95 -1.56
N ASN A 964 1.20 -25.11 -0.58
CA ASN A 964 0.25 -25.49 0.47
C ASN A 964 -1.14 -25.85 -0.07
N THR A 965 -1.62 -25.19 -1.13
CA THR A 965 -2.94 -25.50 -1.70
C THR A 965 -2.95 -26.84 -2.41
N ILE A 966 -1.90 -27.15 -3.17
CA ILE A 966 -1.74 -28.44 -3.84
C ILE A 966 -1.59 -29.56 -2.80
N ASP A 967 -0.72 -29.34 -1.82
CA ASP A 967 -0.47 -30.28 -0.73
C ASP A 967 -1.75 -30.58 0.07
N LYS A 968 -2.48 -29.55 0.51
CA LYS A 968 -3.75 -29.71 1.24
C LYS A 968 -4.87 -30.32 0.40
N THR A 969 -4.97 -29.95 -0.87
CA THR A 969 -5.96 -30.57 -1.77
C THR A 969 -5.68 -32.06 -1.92
N SER A 970 -4.42 -32.44 -2.09
CA SER A 970 -4.02 -33.85 -2.14
C SER A 970 -4.32 -34.57 -0.82
N LYS A 971 -3.94 -34.00 0.32
CA LYS A 971 -4.20 -34.56 1.65
C LYS A 971 -5.70 -34.67 1.97
N MET A 972 -6.52 -33.75 1.47
CA MET A 972 -7.99 -33.79 1.59
C MET A 972 -8.58 -34.94 0.75
N PHE A 973 -8.10 -35.15 -0.48
CA PHE A 973 -8.50 -36.31 -1.29
C PHE A 973 -8.09 -37.63 -0.61
N ASP A 974 -6.85 -37.77 -0.14
CA ASP A 974 -6.39 -38.96 0.59
C ASP A 974 -7.30 -39.25 1.81
N THR A 975 -7.72 -38.20 2.52
CA THR A 975 -8.64 -38.32 3.67
C THR A 975 -10.03 -38.79 3.24
N MET A 976 -10.57 -38.26 2.14
CA MET A 976 -11.89 -38.66 1.60
C MET A 976 -11.91 -40.09 1.07
N PHE A 977 -10.77 -40.61 0.62
CA PHE A 977 -10.61 -41.99 0.14
C PHE A 977 -10.15 -42.98 1.23
N GLY A 978 -9.94 -42.51 2.47
CA GLY A 978 -9.56 -43.36 3.61
C GLY A 978 -8.06 -43.72 3.68
N ASP A 979 -7.23 -43.15 2.81
CA ASP A 979 -5.78 -43.37 2.77
C ASP A 979 -5.03 -42.57 3.86
N ARG A 980 -5.73 -41.69 4.59
CA ARG A 980 -5.20 -40.84 5.66
C ARG A 980 -6.29 -40.55 6.71
N GLU A 981 -5.90 -40.45 7.98
CA GLU A 981 -6.78 -39.98 9.06
C GLU A 981 -7.24 -38.53 8.88
N TYR A 982 -8.44 -38.22 9.35
CA TYR A 982 -8.99 -36.87 9.29
C TYR A 982 -8.20 -35.90 10.19
N ASP A 983 -7.70 -34.83 9.58
CA ASP A 983 -7.04 -33.73 10.28
C ASP A 983 -7.46 -32.39 9.66
N PRO A 984 -8.09 -31.47 10.42
CA PRO A 984 -8.52 -30.17 9.91
C PRO A 984 -7.36 -29.29 9.42
N ARG A 985 -6.11 -29.55 9.83
CA ARG A 985 -4.92 -28.86 9.27
C ARG A 985 -4.71 -29.13 7.79
N ASN A 986 -5.20 -30.27 7.30
CA ASN A 986 -5.09 -30.69 5.90
C ASN A 986 -6.20 -30.11 5.02
N TRP A 987 -7.22 -29.47 5.58
CA TRP A 987 -8.32 -28.87 4.85
C TRP A 987 -8.06 -27.40 4.54
N LEU A 988 -8.29 -26.99 3.29
CA LEU A 988 -8.26 -25.58 2.89
C LEU A 988 -9.27 -24.79 3.71
N VAL A 989 -8.89 -23.59 4.13
CA VAL A 989 -9.67 -22.66 4.95
C VAL A 989 -9.91 -23.12 6.40
N LEU A 990 -10.31 -24.38 6.62
CA LEU A 990 -10.59 -24.93 7.94
C LEU A 990 -9.37 -24.92 8.85
N ASN A 991 -8.16 -25.16 8.32
CA ASN A 991 -6.91 -25.14 9.08
C ASN A 991 -6.59 -23.83 9.81
N ARG A 992 -7.24 -22.72 9.43
CA ARG A 992 -7.07 -21.41 10.08
C ARG A 992 -7.98 -21.22 11.28
N VAL A 993 -9.08 -21.96 11.32
CA VAL A 993 -10.13 -21.81 12.33
C VAL A 993 -10.17 -23.01 13.28
N LEU A 994 -9.85 -24.21 12.81
CA LEU A 994 -9.80 -25.42 13.62
C LEU A 994 -8.35 -25.86 13.85
N LYS A 995 -8.01 -26.20 15.10
CA LYS A 995 -6.70 -26.67 15.54
C LYS A 995 -6.84 -28.02 16.24
N ASN A 996 -6.04 -28.98 15.77
CA ASN A 996 -5.88 -30.29 16.39
C ASN A 996 -4.40 -30.51 16.71
N GLY A 997 -4.16 -31.27 17.77
CA GLY A 997 -2.84 -31.80 18.09
C GLY A 997 -2.35 -32.83 17.07
N ASP A 998 -1.03 -32.99 16.95
CA ASP A 998 -0.40 -34.14 16.31
C ASP A 998 0.60 -34.79 17.27
N GLU A 999 1.34 -35.78 16.78
CA GLU A 999 2.45 -36.43 17.49
C GLU A 999 3.56 -35.46 17.98
N ARG A 1000 3.56 -34.18 17.56
CA ARG A 1000 4.51 -33.15 18.06
C ARG A 1000 3.97 -32.36 19.23
N THR A 1001 2.65 -32.37 19.45
CA THR A 1001 2.01 -31.70 20.59
C THR A 1001 1.73 -32.65 21.74
N GLU A 1002 1.72 -33.96 21.49
CA GLU A 1002 1.63 -35.00 22.51
C GLU A 1002 2.78 -34.88 23.53
N TYR A 1003 2.45 -34.87 24.83
CA TYR A 1003 3.39 -34.66 25.94
C TYR A 1003 4.24 -33.38 25.82
N ARG A 1004 3.87 -32.39 25.01
CA ARG A 1004 4.72 -31.23 24.73
C ARG A 1004 4.97 -30.40 25.99
N ALA A 1005 3.93 -30.12 26.78
CA ALA A 1005 4.07 -29.39 28.03
C ALA A 1005 5.04 -30.12 28.98
N ILE A 1006 4.85 -31.43 29.14
CA ILE A 1006 5.70 -32.30 29.98
C ILE A 1006 7.15 -32.32 29.49
N ASN A 1007 7.37 -32.42 28.18
CA ASN A 1007 8.72 -32.45 27.61
C ASN A 1007 9.45 -31.11 27.77
N ASN A 1008 8.75 -29.99 27.60
CA ASN A 1008 9.30 -28.65 27.83
C ASN A 1008 9.73 -28.49 29.30
N GLU A 1009 8.87 -28.90 30.22
CA GLU A 1009 9.13 -28.90 31.67
C GLU A 1009 10.33 -29.78 32.02
N TYR A 1010 10.39 -31.00 31.49
CA TYR A 1010 11.54 -31.91 31.65
C TYR A 1010 12.86 -31.28 31.19
N PHE A 1011 12.92 -30.69 29.99
CA PHE A 1011 14.16 -30.08 29.48
C PHE A 1011 14.56 -28.84 30.28
N ARG A 1012 13.59 -28.07 30.81
CA ARG A 1012 13.89 -26.97 31.74
C ARG A 1012 14.50 -27.49 33.03
N MET A 1013 13.90 -28.52 33.63
CA MET A 1013 14.41 -29.15 34.86
C MET A 1013 15.82 -29.70 34.66
N LYS A 1014 16.10 -30.28 33.49
CA LYS A 1014 17.44 -30.72 33.12
C LYS A 1014 18.43 -29.56 33.04
N GLU A 1015 18.07 -28.46 32.37
CA GLU A 1015 18.94 -27.29 32.27
C GLU A 1015 19.18 -26.64 33.63
N GLU A 1016 18.15 -26.57 34.48
CA GLU A 1016 18.24 -26.10 35.87
C GLU A 1016 19.18 -26.99 36.70
N HIS A 1017 19.00 -28.32 36.63
CA HIS A 1017 19.90 -29.31 37.23
C HIS A 1017 21.35 -29.10 36.78
N ASP A 1018 21.61 -28.99 35.47
CA ASP A 1018 22.96 -28.85 34.93
C ASP A 1018 23.64 -27.56 35.42
N LYS A 1019 22.89 -26.45 35.49
CA LYS A 1019 23.37 -25.17 36.06
C LYS A 1019 23.68 -25.28 37.54
N ILE A 1020 22.78 -25.86 38.34
CA ILE A 1020 22.95 -26.01 39.79
C ILE A 1020 24.10 -26.97 40.10
N LYS A 1021 24.20 -28.08 39.38
CA LYS A 1021 25.28 -29.06 39.51
C LYS A 1021 26.63 -28.47 39.15
N SER A 1022 26.71 -27.72 38.04
CA SER A 1022 27.93 -26.98 37.68
C SER A 1022 28.30 -25.96 38.74
N ARG A 1023 27.33 -25.23 39.28
CA ARG A 1023 27.53 -24.23 40.34
C ARG A 1023 28.02 -24.88 41.65
N LEU A 1024 27.41 -25.99 42.05
CA LEU A 1024 27.80 -26.76 43.23
C LEU A 1024 29.23 -27.29 43.06
N LYS A 1025 29.55 -27.89 41.92
CA LYS A 1025 30.90 -28.35 41.61
C LYS A 1025 31.94 -27.23 41.69
N HIS A 1026 31.64 -26.04 41.15
CA HIS A 1026 32.54 -24.89 41.27
C HIS A 1026 32.71 -24.43 42.73
N TYR A 1027 31.64 -24.46 43.52
CA TYR A 1027 31.72 -24.12 44.95
C TYR A 1027 32.54 -25.15 45.73
N GLU A 1028 32.40 -26.44 45.42
CA GLU A 1028 33.19 -27.53 45.99
C GLU A 1028 34.66 -27.40 45.59
N ASP A 1029 34.95 -27.23 44.29
CA ASP A 1029 36.31 -27.03 43.76
C ASP A 1029 36.99 -25.80 44.40
N ASP A 1030 36.29 -24.67 44.53
CA ASP A 1030 36.84 -23.45 45.15
C ASP A 1030 37.03 -23.61 46.68
N THR A 1031 36.16 -24.38 47.34
CA THR A 1031 36.29 -24.72 48.77
C THR A 1031 37.51 -25.62 49.00
N ASP A 1032 37.70 -26.63 48.15
CA ASP A 1032 38.84 -27.56 48.20
C ASP A 1032 40.17 -26.86 47.86
N ASN A 1033 40.13 -25.83 47.02
CA ASN A 1033 41.28 -24.98 46.70
C ASN A 1033 41.59 -23.91 47.76
N GLY A 1034 40.90 -23.92 48.91
CA GLY A 1034 41.20 -23.07 50.06
C GLY A 1034 40.69 -21.63 49.95
N VAL A 1035 39.75 -21.35 49.03
CA VAL A 1035 39.08 -20.05 48.94
C VAL A 1035 38.01 -19.98 50.03
N MET A 1036 38.30 -19.29 51.13
CA MET A 1036 37.32 -19.00 52.18
C MET A 1036 36.14 -18.20 51.60
N ASP A 1037 34.90 -18.70 51.80
CA ASP A 1037 33.56 -18.09 51.57
C ASP A 1037 32.57 -18.93 50.71
N TYR A 1038 32.90 -20.18 50.36
CA TYR A 1038 32.01 -21.06 49.57
C TYR A 1038 31.30 -22.17 50.38
N ALA A 1039 31.82 -22.58 51.54
CA ALA A 1039 31.17 -23.57 52.41
C ALA A 1039 29.77 -23.13 52.88
N ASP A 1040 29.61 -21.85 53.23
CA ASP A 1040 28.29 -21.29 53.61
C ASP A 1040 27.33 -21.23 52.42
N LYS A 1041 27.84 -21.01 51.20
CA LYS A 1041 27.05 -21.00 49.96
C LYS A 1041 26.59 -22.41 49.57
N ILE A 1042 27.42 -23.42 49.81
CA ILE A 1042 27.05 -24.84 49.66
C ILE A 1042 25.96 -25.20 50.66
N ASN A 1043 26.12 -24.85 51.94
CA ASN A 1043 25.12 -25.14 52.97
C ASN A 1043 23.78 -24.41 52.70
N TRP A 1044 23.84 -23.16 52.23
CA TRP A 1044 22.64 -22.45 51.79
C TRP A 1044 21.98 -23.14 50.59
N LEU A 1045 22.77 -23.58 49.61
CA LEU A 1045 22.26 -24.27 48.43
C LEU A 1045 21.61 -25.60 48.82
N TYR A 1046 22.21 -26.42 49.68
CA TYR A 1046 21.61 -27.68 50.16
C TYR A 1046 20.26 -27.52 50.85
N ASN A 1047 20.03 -26.37 51.48
CA ASN A 1047 18.73 -26.06 52.11
C ASN A 1047 17.76 -25.34 51.17
N SER A 1048 18.18 -25.01 49.94
CA SER A 1048 17.37 -24.26 49.00
C SER A 1048 16.35 -25.16 48.28
N PRO A 1049 15.20 -24.59 47.84
CA PRO A 1049 14.27 -25.30 46.97
C PRO A 1049 14.90 -25.75 45.63
N GLU A 1050 15.89 -25.01 45.12
CA GLU A 1050 16.58 -25.31 43.87
C GLU A 1050 17.37 -26.63 43.96
N TYR A 1051 18.04 -26.87 45.09
CA TYR A 1051 18.77 -28.13 45.31
C TYR A 1051 17.84 -29.33 45.46
N ARG A 1052 16.68 -29.16 46.11
CA ARG A 1052 15.68 -30.25 46.19
C ARG A 1052 15.12 -30.62 44.82
N ARG A 1053 14.90 -29.65 43.93
CA ARG A 1053 14.51 -29.92 42.54
C ARG A 1053 15.60 -30.66 41.77
N MET A 1054 16.87 -30.33 42.03
CA MET A 1054 18.01 -31.08 41.50
C MET A 1054 17.98 -32.54 41.99
N GLU A 1055 17.77 -32.81 43.27
CA GLU A 1055 17.66 -34.17 43.83
C GLU A 1055 16.50 -34.95 43.20
N ILE A 1056 15.31 -34.35 43.11
CA ILE A 1056 14.14 -34.97 42.46
C ILE A 1056 14.46 -35.30 41.00
N TYR A 1057 15.16 -34.42 40.26
CA TYR A 1057 15.57 -34.74 38.90
C TYR A 1057 16.56 -35.92 38.86
N GLU A 1058 17.55 -35.96 39.76
CA GLU A 1058 18.54 -37.04 39.81
C GLU A 1058 17.89 -38.40 40.10
N ASP A 1059 16.88 -38.47 40.98
CA ASP A 1059 16.13 -39.69 41.32
C ASP A 1059 15.46 -40.34 40.11
N TYR A 1060 14.98 -39.55 39.14
CA TYR A 1060 14.34 -40.06 37.92
C TYR A 1060 15.31 -40.17 36.73
N SER A 1061 16.45 -39.47 36.76
CA SER A 1061 17.36 -39.32 35.63
C SER A 1061 17.93 -40.65 35.12
N ALA A 1062 18.27 -41.56 36.03
CA ALA A 1062 18.85 -42.86 35.69
C ALA A 1062 17.87 -43.74 34.91
N ASP A 1063 16.61 -43.77 35.33
CA ASP A 1063 15.55 -44.54 34.67
C ASP A 1063 15.14 -43.90 33.34
N ILE A 1064 15.08 -42.56 33.29
CA ILE A 1064 14.87 -41.82 32.03
C ILE A 1064 16.01 -42.12 31.03
N ASP A 1065 17.26 -42.17 31.50
CA ASP A 1065 18.41 -42.51 30.67
C ASP A 1065 18.40 -43.99 30.24
N ALA A 1066 17.89 -44.90 31.08
CA ALA A 1066 17.71 -46.30 30.73
C ALA A 1066 16.70 -46.46 29.57
N TYR A 1067 15.52 -45.83 29.66
CA TYR A 1067 14.55 -45.79 28.57
C TYR A 1067 15.14 -45.13 27.30
N ASN A 1068 15.88 -44.03 27.45
CA ASN A 1068 16.56 -43.39 26.32
C ASN A 1068 17.64 -44.30 25.68
N ASN A 1069 18.29 -45.17 26.46
CA ASN A 1069 19.26 -46.14 25.95
C ASN A 1069 18.55 -47.31 25.25
N GLU A 1070 17.44 -47.80 25.78
CA GLU A 1070 16.62 -48.83 25.13
C GLU A 1070 16.09 -48.35 23.77
N LEU A 1071 15.68 -47.08 23.66
CA LEU A 1071 15.26 -46.49 22.39
C LEU A 1071 16.36 -46.39 21.32
N LYS A 1072 17.65 -46.53 21.70
CA LYS A 1072 18.79 -46.59 20.77
C LYS A 1072 18.94 -47.97 20.11
N GLU A 1073 18.35 -49.01 20.69
CA GLU A 1073 18.37 -50.36 20.12
C GLU A 1073 17.39 -50.47 18.93
N PRO A 1074 17.64 -51.41 17.99
CA PRO A 1074 16.74 -51.65 16.87
C PRO A 1074 15.44 -52.35 17.34
N LEU A 1075 14.43 -51.54 17.66
CA LEU A 1075 13.10 -51.98 18.11
C LEU A 1075 12.07 -52.01 16.97
N SER A 1076 11.10 -52.93 17.05
CA SER A 1076 9.89 -52.89 16.20
C SER A 1076 9.01 -51.69 16.53
N ASP A 1077 8.08 -51.33 15.63
CA ASP A 1077 7.16 -50.19 15.85
C ASP A 1077 6.33 -50.32 17.14
N LYS A 1078 5.97 -51.55 17.51
CA LYS A 1078 5.18 -51.82 18.72
C LYS A 1078 6.04 -51.66 19.98
N GLU A 1079 7.22 -52.27 20.01
CA GLU A 1079 8.15 -52.16 21.14
C GLU A 1079 8.61 -50.71 21.32
N ARG A 1080 8.96 -50.02 20.23
CA ARG A 1080 9.33 -48.60 20.26
C ARG A 1080 8.23 -47.73 20.86
N LYS A 1081 6.96 -48.02 20.56
CA LYS A 1081 5.83 -47.32 21.13
C LYS A 1081 5.72 -47.58 22.64
N GLU A 1082 5.81 -48.83 23.07
CA GLU A 1082 5.75 -49.21 24.50
C GLU A 1082 6.87 -48.53 25.32
N VAL A 1083 8.10 -48.52 24.80
CA VAL A 1083 9.25 -47.84 25.44
C VAL A 1083 9.08 -46.31 25.45
N THR A 1084 8.52 -45.73 24.38
CA THR A 1084 8.24 -44.28 24.31
C THR A 1084 7.14 -43.86 25.29
N ASP A 1085 6.08 -44.67 25.43
CA ASP A 1085 4.99 -44.44 26.37
C ASP A 1085 5.51 -44.54 27.82
N GLY A 1086 6.39 -45.50 28.11
CA GLY A 1086 7.08 -45.62 29.41
C GLY A 1086 7.96 -44.41 29.73
N LEU A 1087 8.78 -43.96 28.79
CA LEU A 1087 9.60 -42.74 28.94
C LEU A 1087 8.75 -41.51 29.25
N ASN A 1088 7.64 -41.32 28.55
CA ASN A 1088 6.76 -40.16 28.75
C ASN A 1088 5.99 -40.24 30.07
N ALA A 1089 5.57 -41.43 30.50
CA ALA A 1089 4.99 -41.64 31.82
C ALA A 1089 5.96 -41.27 32.95
N LEU A 1090 7.23 -41.66 32.82
CA LEU A 1090 8.27 -41.34 33.80
C LEU A 1090 8.58 -39.83 33.85
N LYS A 1091 8.67 -39.16 32.71
CA LYS A 1091 8.78 -37.69 32.65
C LYS A 1091 7.59 -37.00 33.31
N LYS A 1092 6.38 -37.52 33.10
CA LYS A 1092 5.16 -36.99 33.73
C LYS A 1092 5.22 -37.13 35.25
N GLN A 1093 5.69 -38.27 35.77
CA GLN A 1093 5.88 -38.48 37.20
C GLN A 1093 6.91 -37.51 37.78
N LEU A 1094 8.05 -37.31 37.09
CA LEU A 1094 9.06 -36.33 37.47
C LEU A 1094 8.50 -34.91 37.58
N VAL A 1095 7.77 -34.44 36.56
CA VAL A 1095 7.13 -33.10 36.57
C VAL A 1095 6.10 -32.99 37.69
N TYR A 1096 5.34 -34.06 37.96
CA TYR A 1096 4.38 -34.09 39.05
C TYR A 1096 5.07 -34.06 40.43
N ALA A 1097 6.18 -34.79 40.62
CA ALA A 1097 6.96 -34.78 41.85
C ALA A 1097 7.58 -33.39 42.14
N ASP A 1098 8.13 -32.74 41.11
CA ASP A 1098 8.69 -31.38 41.20
C ASP A 1098 7.66 -30.34 41.65
N SER A 1099 6.40 -30.51 41.23
CA SER A 1099 5.32 -29.57 41.54
C SER A 1099 5.11 -29.37 43.06
N PHE A 1100 5.42 -30.39 43.88
CA PHE A 1100 5.28 -30.31 45.34
C PHE A 1100 6.23 -29.29 45.98
N THR A 1101 7.41 -29.07 45.41
CA THR A 1101 8.39 -28.08 45.91
C THR A 1101 7.88 -26.63 45.81
N ARG A 1102 6.73 -26.43 45.15
CA ARG A 1102 6.14 -25.13 44.83
C ARG A 1102 4.71 -24.97 45.35
N MET A 1103 4.13 -26.02 45.93
CA MET A 1103 2.78 -25.98 46.49
C MET A 1103 2.77 -25.33 47.88
N ASP A 1104 1.67 -24.66 48.22
CA ASP A 1104 1.45 -24.20 49.58
C ASP A 1104 1.04 -25.36 50.52
N VAL A 1105 1.00 -25.07 51.81
CA VAL A 1105 0.70 -26.07 52.84
C VAL A 1105 -0.69 -26.69 52.67
N ASP A 1106 -1.67 -25.92 52.22
CA ASP A 1106 -3.06 -26.39 52.11
C ASP A 1106 -3.23 -27.31 50.90
N ASP A 1107 -2.58 -26.98 49.78
CA ASP A 1107 -2.56 -27.81 48.58
C ASP A 1107 -1.74 -29.08 48.76
N LEU A 1108 -0.58 -29.01 49.45
CA LEU A 1108 0.19 -30.19 49.84
C LEU A 1108 -0.65 -31.15 50.70
N MET A 1109 -1.49 -30.63 51.61
CA MET A 1109 -2.35 -31.45 52.47
C MET A 1109 -3.52 -32.08 51.68
N LYS A 1110 -4.11 -31.36 50.72
CA LYS A 1110 -5.12 -31.93 49.81
C LYS A 1110 -4.51 -33.06 48.97
N GLU A 1111 -3.34 -32.82 48.40
CA GLU A 1111 -2.69 -33.79 47.51
C GLU A 1111 -2.20 -35.02 48.29
N ARG A 1112 -1.67 -34.82 49.51
CA ARG A 1112 -1.40 -35.91 50.46
C ARG A 1112 -2.62 -36.78 50.70
N SER A 1113 -3.78 -36.17 50.91
CA SER A 1113 -5.04 -36.89 51.17
C SER A 1113 -5.46 -37.72 49.95
N LYS A 1114 -5.36 -37.17 48.75
CA LYS A 1114 -5.64 -37.90 47.49
C LYS A 1114 -4.68 -39.08 47.30
N LEU A 1115 -3.39 -38.88 47.55
CA LEU A 1115 -2.38 -39.93 47.42
C LEU A 1115 -2.55 -41.03 48.47
N GLN A 1116 -2.94 -40.69 49.70
CA GLN A 1116 -3.30 -41.69 50.73
C GLN A 1116 -4.52 -42.51 50.33
N GLU A 1117 -5.53 -41.88 49.71
CA GLU A 1117 -6.69 -42.59 49.18
C GLU A 1117 -6.29 -43.52 48.03
N LYS A 1118 -5.47 -43.05 47.08
CA LYS A 1118 -4.94 -43.90 46.00
C LYS A 1118 -4.11 -45.06 46.54
N LEU A 1119 -3.24 -44.82 47.51
CA LEU A 1119 -2.43 -45.86 48.16
C LEU A 1119 -3.30 -46.95 48.79
N SER A 1120 -4.44 -46.57 49.38
CA SER A 1120 -5.38 -47.53 49.98
C SER A 1120 -6.08 -48.43 48.95
N LYS A 1121 -6.13 -48.01 47.68
CA LYS A 1121 -6.77 -48.72 46.57
C LYS A 1121 -5.77 -49.44 45.66
N ALA A 1122 -4.48 -49.07 45.71
CA ALA A 1122 -3.42 -49.66 44.91
C ALA A 1122 -3.26 -51.16 45.22
N THR A 1123 -3.19 -51.99 44.20
CA THR A 1123 -3.00 -53.45 44.32
C THR A 1123 -1.61 -53.90 43.94
N ASP A 1124 -0.90 -53.11 43.12
CA ASP A 1124 0.44 -53.41 42.62
C ASP A 1124 1.54 -52.90 43.57
N LEU A 1125 2.66 -53.62 43.64
CA LEU A 1125 3.76 -53.30 44.56
C LEU A 1125 4.56 -52.08 44.09
N GLN A 1126 4.72 -51.92 42.77
CA GLN A 1126 5.40 -50.77 42.18
C GLN A 1126 4.55 -49.51 42.36
N GLU A 1127 3.25 -49.60 42.08
CA GLU A 1127 2.29 -48.50 42.30
C GLU A 1127 2.31 -48.01 43.76
N LYS A 1128 2.37 -48.92 44.74
CA LYS A 1128 2.50 -48.57 46.16
C LYS A 1128 3.82 -47.89 46.49
N SER A 1129 4.92 -48.35 45.89
CA SER A 1129 6.25 -47.76 46.07
C SER A 1129 6.28 -46.33 45.54
N ASP A 1130 5.79 -46.11 44.32
CA ASP A 1130 5.74 -44.80 43.67
C ASP A 1130 4.88 -43.81 44.46
N ILE A 1131 3.69 -44.22 44.91
CA ILE A 1131 2.82 -43.38 45.75
C ILE A 1131 3.48 -43.10 47.12
N GLY A 1132 4.19 -44.09 47.67
CA GLY A 1132 4.96 -43.93 48.92
C GLY A 1132 6.06 -42.88 48.81
N TYR A 1133 6.80 -42.88 47.70
CA TYR A 1133 7.82 -41.87 47.42
C TYR A 1133 7.22 -40.46 47.28
N LEU A 1134 6.10 -40.31 46.56
CA LEU A 1134 5.39 -39.02 46.44
C LEU A 1134 4.90 -38.49 47.80
N LEU A 1135 4.39 -39.38 48.67
CA LEU A 1135 4.01 -39.03 50.04
C LEU A 1135 5.20 -38.61 50.90
N MET A 1136 6.37 -39.21 50.68
CA MET A 1136 7.62 -38.81 51.34
C MET A 1136 8.02 -37.40 50.91
N LEU A 1137 7.98 -37.09 49.61
CA LEU A 1137 8.28 -35.75 49.09
C LEU A 1137 7.35 -34.67 49.69
N ILE A 1138 6.04 -34.92 49.70
CA ILE A 1138 5.08 -34.00 50.34
C ILE A 1138 5.40 -33.81 51.83
N GLN A 1139 5.75 -34.87 52.54
CA GLN A 1139 6.11 -34.79 53.95
C GLN A 1139 7.41 -34.00 54.18
N THR A 1140 8.36 -34.06 53.25
CA THR A 1140 9.58 -33.24 53.24
C THR A 1140 9.24 -31.76 53.04
N GLU A 1141 8.37 -31.43 52.09
CA GLU A 1141 7.97 -30.03 51.84
C GLU A 1141 7.11 -29.44 52.97
N LEU A 1142 6.25 -30.24 53.61
CA LEU A 1142 5.52 -29.82 54.81
C LEU A 1142 6.47 -29.49 55.98
N LYS A 1143 7.57 -30.24 56.12
CA LYS A 1143 8.61 -29.98 57.13
C LYS A 1143 9.42 -28.73 56.81
N ALA A 1144 9.79 -28.53 55.55
CA ALA A 1144 10.51 -27.34 55.09
C ALA A 1144 9.70 -26.05 55.34
N ASN A 1145 8.36 -26.14 55.23
CA ASN A 1145 7.43 -25.04 55.52
C ASN A 1145 7.09 -24.86 57.03
N GLY A 1146 7.83 -25.50 57.94
CA GLY A 1146 7.76 -25.22 59.38
C GLY A 1146 6.65 -25.93 60.15
N ARG A 1147 5.99 -26.96 59.58
CA ARG A 1147 5.11 -27.86 60.35
C ARG A 1147 5.85 -29.17 60.68
N LYS A 1148 5.82 -29.54 61.97
CA LYS A 1148 6.33 -30.84 62.45
C LYS A 1148 5.45 -31.99 62.00
#